data_AF-A0A8J7QUP2-F1
#
_entry.id   AF-A0A8J7QUP2-F1
#
_cell.length_a   1.000
_cell.length_b   1.000
_cell.length_c   1.000
_cell.angle_alpha   90.00
_cell.angle_beta   90.00
_cell.angle_gamma   90.00
#
_symmetry.space_group_name_H-M   'P 1'
#
loop_
_entity.id
_entity.type
_entity.pdbx_description
1 polymer ?
#
loop_
_entity_poly.entity_id
_entity_poly.type
_entity_poly.pdbx_seq_one_letter_code
_entity_poly.pdbx_strand_id
1 'polypeptide(L)'
;YVPTFVRNVEDLFVQPTEAVEEIALKLIKKLGSGGLIFVPSEKGIHYAFQLHKKLVENGVRSFLFDKMRPGILDKFGSGEYDVLVGIVSSRSPLARGIDLPETVRYALFVGVPRIEILLSTNTFNPRHLITILKNIRDLIESEDLKQKADYYISHLKKFITITHDQIELLSRYRGSEVKDNPNNNGFLKFAFNSILEAQKFLESLMKTENIVEKIKSSKELALKEKDGLLYLIVSDPEGYIQASGRTSRLYIGGVSKGIAITIVDDEKAWNSMNKRIKWYVEEITWKNLDEINLELLVKKVDEDREKIRAINEGKIASEVSKEFIKSALFIVESPNKARTIAKMFGKPAKRIVGDLTFYETATAKYVLTIVATGGHIFDLITHELTGFHGIVIKGDEYTAIYGPLNKCAKCNTQFVSSSDKCPVCGSTNIISKKSVIDAIRQIATEANLILIGTDPDIEGEKIAWDLKTVVSPFNDSVYRVRFHEVTRRGIVESLLNTEDVNLNLVKAQLVRRIEDRWIGFELSKRLWAHFNNQSLSAGRVQTPVLGWVINRWQDYKKKRYMFKIFLPNNVSFSIVKEKGAIKNMKDYLNNLHDYWSVEDLGIYEETLSPFPPYTTSDLIRDASKFLGFSAEKAMTMAQQLFELGLITYHRTDSTRVSSYGISIAKELIEGLYSLNVFQARSWEITAPGIQAAHECIRPTRAIDDKTLQNLVRTGIYHFPMKLTNDHFRLYQLILKRFIASQMKNAIIQKQKIRVINNAVNEKIELSINTKVQEPGYTLVTGVHVVQPISAGLFKPIKVEKYLVPSASLFTQGEIVEEMRKNRIGRPSTYSKIVNTLLKEGYIRDYNGKLIPTKRGISVFSFLKESYGSFVSEELTKKLEETLDKIMSGEVNYIEVVNSLYSEIRALPP
;
A
#
# COMPACT_ATOMS: atom_id res chain seq x y z
N TYR A 1 9.46 -1.36 -18.85
CA TYR A 1 9.14 -2.73 -19.32
C TYR A 1 9.57 -3.65 -18.20
N VAL A 2 8.66 -4.08 -17.33
CA VAL A 2 8.98 -5.13 -16.35
C VAL A 2 8.63 -6.44 -17.06
N PRO A 3 9.60 -7.32 -17.34
CA PRO A 3 9.29 -8.55 -18.05
C PRO A 3 8.42 -9.47 -17.20
N THR A 4 7.32 -9.94 -17.80
CA THR A 4 6.39 -10.97 -17.33
C THR A 4 7.15 -12.25 -16.99
N PHE A 5 7.30 -12.63 -15.73
CA PHE A 5 7.70 -13.99 -15.40
C PHE A 5 6.88 -14.51 -14.22
N VAL A 6 5.91 -15.37 -14.53
CA VAL A 6 5.56 -16.44 -13.61
C VAL A 6 6.79 -17.36 -13.60
N ARG A 7 7.54 -17.37 -12.49
CA ARG A 7 8.86 -17.98 -12.38
C ARG A 7 8.84 -18.94 -11.19
N ASN A 8 9.14 -20.21 -11.45
CA ASN A 8 9.34 -21.24 -10.44
C ASN A 8 10.78 -21.74 -10.54
N VAL A 9 11.72 -20.92 -10.05
CA VAL A 9 13.16 -21.19 -10.19
C VAL A 9 13.80 -21.16 -8.81
N GLU A 10 14.65 -22.15 -8.53
CA GLU A 10 15.54 -22.09 -7.37
C GLU A 10 16.75 -21.21 -7.68
N ASP A 11 16.84 -20.08 -6.99
CA ASP A 11 17.94 -19.12 -7.06
C ASP A 11 19.08 -19.56 -6.13
N LEU A 12 20.14 -20.13 -6.73
CA LEU A 12 21.29 -20.67 -6.01
C LEU A 12 22.52 -19.79 -6.22
N PHE A 13 23.41 -19.75 -5.22
CA PHE A 13 24.73 -19.15 -5.34
C PHE A 13 25.81 -20.04 -4.76
N VAL A 14 27.04 -19.87 -5.25
CA VAL A 14 28.22 -20.57 -4.73
C VAL A 14 29.40 -19.61 -4.68
N GLN A 15 30.19 -19.70 -3.61
CA GLN A 15 31.43 -18.95 -3.48
C GLN A 15 32.56 -19.70 -4.20
N PRO A 16 33.43 -19.00 -4.94
CA PRO A 16 34.48 -19.67 -5.70
C PRO A 16 35.59 -20.19 -4.78
N THR A 17 35.83 -21.50 -4.79
CA THR A 17 36.98 -22.15 -4.11
C THR A 17 38.18 -22.37 -5.04
N GLU A 18 37.97 -22.21 -6.34
CA GLU A 18 38.93 -22.38 -7.42
C GLU A 18 38.55 -21.44 -8.59
N ALA A 19 39.21 -21.55 -9.74
CA ALA A 19 38.88 -20.73 -10.91
C ALA A 19 37.40 -20.92 -11.32
N VAL A 20 36.72 -19.80 -11.61
CA VAL A 20 35.27 -19.76 -11.88
C VAL A 20 34.88 -20.72 -13.02
N GLU A 21 35.75 -20.86 -14.02
CA GLU A 21 35.57 -21.75 -15.17
C GLU A 21 35.64 -23.24 -14.79
N GLU A 22 36.44 -23.61 -13.79
CA GLU A 22 36.54 -25.00 -13.29
C GLU A 22 35.28 -25.39 -12.52
N ILE A 23 34.79 -24.48 -11.66
CA ILE A 23 33.52 -24.65 -10.96
C ILE A 23 32.39 -24.79 -11.98
N ALA A 24 32.38 -23.93 -13.00
CA ALA A 24 31.37 -24.00 -14.05
C ALA A 24 31.40 -25.34 -14.79
N LEU A 25 32.58 -25.85 -15.15
CA LEU A 25 32.74 -27.16 -15.79
C LEU A 25 32.20 -28.29 -14.90
N LYS A 26 32.55 -28.30 -13.61
CA LYS A 26 32.07 -29.31 -12.63
C LYS A 26 30.55 -29.27 -12.50
N LEU A 27 29.97 -28.07 -12.39
CA LEU A 27 28.52 -27.89 -12.30
C LEU A 27 27.81 -28.33 -13.58
N ILE A 28 28.33 -27.98 -14.76
CA ILE A 28 27.76 -28.40 -16.04
C ILE A 28 27.78 -29.93 -16.17
N LYS A 29 28.88 -30.59 -15.78
CA LYS A 29 28.94 -32.06 -15.79
C LYS A 29 27.94 -32.70 -14.81
N LYS A 30 27.73 -32.10 -13.64
CA LYS A 30 26.76 -32.59 -12.64
C LYS A 30 25.31 -32.35 -13.04
N LEU A 31 25.04 -31.20 -13.66
CA LEU A 31 23.71 -30.86 -14.14
C LEU A 31 23.36 -31.64 -15.41
N GLY A 32 24.28 -31.80 -16.37
CA GLY A 32 24.00 -32.47 -17.64
C GLY A 32 23.51 -31.50 -18.73
N SER A 33 22.66 -31.96 -19.65
CA SER A 33 22.21 -31.17 -20.81
C SER A 33 21.10 -30.17 -20.47
N GLY A 34 20.76 -29.31 -21.44
CA GLY A 34 19.71 -28.30 -21.29
C GLY A 34 20.17 -27.01 -20.59
N GLY A 35 21.47 -26.73 -20.61
CA GLY A 35 22.08 -25.61 -19.89
C GLY A 35 22.19 -24.32 -20.72
N LEU A 36 21.80 -23.20 -20.13
CA LEU A 36 22.10 -21.85 -20.63
C LEU A 36 23.21 -21.23 -19.78
N ILE A 37 24.39 -21.04 -20.36
CA ILE A 37 25.60 -20.59 -19.67
C ILE A 37 25.85 -19.13 -20.02
N PHE A 38 25.92 -18.31 -18.99
CA PHE A 38 26.02 -16.87 -19.11
C PHE A 38 27.32 -16.36 -18.50
N VAL A 39 28.06 -15.57 -19.26
CA VAL A 39 29.21 -14.79 -18.75
C VAL A 39 28.81 -13.32 -18.57
N PRO A 40 29.37 -12.60 -17.59
CA PRO A 40 29.14 -11.18 -17.41
C PRO A 40 29.38 -10.37 -18.69
N SER A 41 28.52 -9.39 -18.98
CA SER A 41 28.69 -8.47 -20.12
C SER A 41 30.03 -7.77 -20.13
N GLU A 42 30.57 -7.45 -18.95
CA GLU A 42 31.89 -6.87 -18.77
C GLU A 42 33.02 -7.72 -19.38
N LYS A 43 32.94 -9.05 -19.29
CA LYS A 43 33.98 -9.96 -19.83
C LYS A 43 33.90 -10.12 -21.34
N GLY A 44 32.75 -9.79 -21.95
CA GLY A 44 32.55 -9.77 -23.39
C GLY A 44 32.51 -11.15 -24.07
N ILE A 45 32.36 -11.14 -25.40
CA ILE A 45 32.16 -12.35 -26.20
C ILE A 45 33.43 -13.21 -26.30
N HIS A 46 34.61 -12.58 -26.19
CA HIS A 46 35.88 -13.30 -26.25
C HIS A 46 36.04 -14.27 -25.08
N TYR A 47 35.67 -13.83 -23.86
CA TYR A 47 35.66 -14.71 -22.70
C TYR A 47 34.62 -15.84 -22.82
N ALA A 48 33.43 -15.55 -23.38
CA ALA A 48 32.44 -16.59 -23.68
C ALA A 48 32.99 -17.64 -24.66
N PHE A 49 33.76 -17.22 -25.67
CA PHE A 49 34.43 -18.12 -26.61
C PHE A 49 35.48 -19.00 -25.92
N GLN A 50 36.30 -18.42 -25.04
CA GLN A 50 37.30 -19.19 -24.26
C GLN A 50 36.63 -20.26 -23.39
N LEU A 51 35.55 -19.89 -22.69
CA LEU A 51 34.78 -20.83 -21.88
C LEU A 51 34.18 -21.94 -22.74
N HIS A 52 33.56 -21.59 -23.88
CA HIS A 52 33.02 -22.56 -24.84
C HIS A 52 34.10 -23.56 -25.29
N LYS A 53 35.29 -23.07 -25.68
CA LYS A 53 36.41 -23.94 -26.09
C LYS A 53 36.81 -24.91 -24.99
N LYS A 54 36.95 -24.42 -23.76
CA LYS A 54 37.30 -25.24 -22.58
C LYS A 54 36.26 -26.32 -22.31
N LEU A 55 34.97 -26.01 -22.48
CA LEU A 55 33.89 -27.00 -22.33
C LEU A 55 33.99 -28.11 -23.38
N VAL A 56 34.22 -27.75 -24.65
CA VAL A 56 34.39 -28.72 -25.75
C VAL A 56 35.62 -29.60 -25.53
N GLU A 57 36.75 -29.02 -25.16
CA GLU A 57 38.00 -29.74 -24.86
C GLU A 57 37.81 -30.75 -23.69
N ASN A 58 36.83 -30.51 -22.81
CA ASN A 58 36.52 -31.37 -21.67
C ASN A 58 35.29 -32.27 -21.89
N GLY A 59 34.87 -32.46 -23.14
CA GLY A 59 33.84 -33.42 -23.55
C GLY A 59 32.40 -32.94 -23.44
N VAL A 60 32.15 -31.64 -23.25
CA VAL A 60 30.79 -31.06 -23.22
C VAL A 60 30.43 -30.53 -24.60
N ARG A 61 29.27 -30.94 -25.15
CA ARG A 61 28.80 -30.43 -26.46
C ARG A 61 28.25 -29.02 -26.28
N SER A 62 29.11 -28.03 -26.44
CA SER A 62 28.79 -26.61 -26.24
C SER A 62 28.61 -25.89 -27.57
N PHE A 63 27.81 -24.82 -27.60
CA PHE A 63 27.76 -23.87 -28.72
C PHE A 63 27.86 -22.42 -28.24
N LEU A 64 28.67 -21.59 -28.92
CA LEU A 64 28.76 -20.16 -28.65
C LEU A 64 27.59 -19.41 -29.31
N PHE A 65 26.72 -18.83 -28.50
CA PHE A 65 25.54 -18.08 -28.92
C PHE A 65 25.81 -16.57 -28.93
N ASP A 66 26.34 -16.08 -30.05
CA ASP A 66 26.59 -14.65 -30.31
C ASP A 66 25.36 -13.94 -30.89
N LYS A 67 24.64 -14.63 -31.79
CA LYS A 67 23.42 -14.16 -32.46
C LYS A 67 22.50 -15.34 -32.77
N MET A 68 21.22 -15.06 -32.94
CA MET A 68 20.25 -16.05 -33.40
C MET A 68 20.59 -16.46 -34.84
N ARG A 69 20.76 -17.77 -35.09
CA ARG A 69 21.02 -18.35 -36.42
C ARG A 69 19.92 -19.37 -36.73
N PRO A 70 19.51 -19.55 -38.00
CA PRO A 70 18.50 -20.56 -38.35
C PRO A 70 18.92 -21.97 -37.87
N GLY A 71 17.97 -22.76 -37.36
CA GLY A 71 18.17 -24.15 -36.97
C GLY A 71 18.94 -24.38 -35.65
N ILE A 72 19.51 -23.36 -35.00
CA ILE A 72 20.29 -23.56 -33.77
C ILE A 72 19.44 -24.10 -32.61
N LEU A 73 18.19 -23.64 -32.52
CA LEU A 73 17.27 -24.08 -31.48
C LEU A 73 16.82 -25.53 -31.70
N ASP A 74 16.61 -25.93 -32.96
CA ASP A 74 16.26 -27.31 -33.29
C ASP A 74 17.40 -28.26 -32.91
N LYS A 75 18.65 -27.88 -33.21
CA LYS A 75 19.86 -28.63 -32.82
C LYS A 75 20.02 -28.75 -31.30
N PHE A 76 19.74 -27.66 -30.58
CA PHE A 76 19.76 -27.70 -29.12
C PHE A 76 18.62 -28.57 -28.56
N GLY A 77 17.41 -28.44 -29.12
CA GLY A 77 16.24 -29.22 -28.76
C GLY A 77 16.39 -30.71 -29.01
N SER A 78 17.05 -31.09 -30.10
CA SER A 78 17.35 -32.49 -30.46
C SER A 78 18.52 -33.08 -29.67
N GLY A 79 19.21 -32.28 -28.86
CA GLY A 79 20.37 -32.71 -28.08
C GLY A 79 21.67 -32.84 -28.87
N GLU A 80 21.84 -32.15 -30.01
CA GLU A 80 23.15 -32.00 -30.67
C GLU A 80 24.13 -31.23 -29.78
N TYR A 81 23.60 -30.24 -29.04
CA TYR A 81 24.34 -29.46 -28.04
C TYR A 81 23.73 -29.67 -26.65
N ASP A 82 24.59 -29.88 -25.65
CA ASP A 82 24.23 -29.98 -24.23
C ASP A 82 23.99 -28.60 -23.62
N VAL A 83 24.79 -27.61 -24.03
CA VAL A 83 24.75 -26.26 -23.46
C VAL A 83 24.97 -25.16 -24.50
N LEU A 84 24.31 -24.01 -24.28
CA LEU A 84 24.53 -22.79 -25.05
C LEU A 84 25.28 -21.76 -24.19
N VAL A 85 26.36 -21.19 -24.70
CA VAL A 85 27.21 -20.23 -23.98
C VAL A 85 27.06 -18.84 -24.58
N GLY A 86 26.81 -17.82 -23.77
CA GLY A 86 26.67 -16.45 -24.24
C GLY A 86 26.83 -15.43 -23.13
N ILE A 87 26.59 -14.17 -23.49
CA ILE A 87 26.72 -13.04 -22.56
C ILE A 87 25.39 -12.78 -21.85
N VAL A 88 25.39 -12.48 -20.55
CA VAL A 88 24.20 -11.95 -19.86
C VAL A 88 24.05 -10.46 -20.10
N SER A 89 22.91 -10.07 -20.68
CA SER A 89 22.47 -8.69 -20.79
C SER A 89 20.95 -8.70 -20.96
N SER A 90 20.26 -7.66 -20.48
CA SER A 90 18.85 -7.43 -20.84
C SER A 90 18.59 -7.42 -22.36
N ARG A 91 19.63 -7.21 -23.19
CA ARG A 91 19.57 -7.27 -24.65
C ARG A 91 20.15 -8.55 -25.27
N SER A 92 20.69 -9.45 -24.45
CA SER A 92 21.37 -10.66 -24.93
C SER A 92 20.44 -11.51 -25.80
N PRO A 93 20.89 -11.95 -26.99
CA PRO A 93 20.17 -12.93 -27.81
C PRO A 93 19.94 -14.25 -27.06
N LEU A 94 20.89 -14.72 -26.25
CA LEU A 94 20.70 -15.95 -25.48
C LEU A 94 19.60 -15.79 -24.40
N ALA A 95 19.47 -14.60 -23.84
CA ALA A 95 18.36 -14.26 -22.94
C ALA A 95 17.05 -13.91 -23.68
N ARG A 96 17.06 -13.77 -25.03
CA ARG A 96 15.93 -13.35 -25.88
C ARG A 96 15.71 -14.31 -27.06
N GLY A 97 14.61 -15.05 -27.04
CA GLY A 97 14.20 -15.85 -28.20
C GLY A 97 14.48 -17.34 -28.07
N ILE A 98 14.82 -17.83 -26.88
CA ILE A 98 14.82 -19.25 -26.56
C ILE A 98 13.49 -19.58 -25.88
N ASP A 99 12.70 -20.44 -26.52
CA ASP A 99 11.43 -20.94 -26.00
C ASP A 99 11.34 -22.45 -26.20
N LEU A 100 12.21 -23.18 -25.48
CA LEU A 100 12.27 -24.64 -25.49
C LEU A 100 12.06 -25.17 -24.06
N PRO A 101 10.83 -25.07 -23.52
CA PRO A 101 10.54 -25.40 -22.13
C PRO A 101 10.76 -26.87 -21.78
N GLU A 102 10.74 -27.79 -22.76
CA GLU A 102 11.05 -29.22 -22.64
C GLU A 102 12.55 -29.56 -22.68
N THR A 103 13.39 -28.60 -23.06
CA THR A 103 14.85 -28.78 -23.19
C THR A 103 15.61 -27.96 -22.15
N VAL A 104 15.27 -26.68 -21.98
CA VAL A 104 16.01 -25.77 -21.10
C VAL A 104 15.73 -26.11 -19.64
N ARG A 105 16.75 -26.53 -18.89
CA ARG A 105 16.62 -26.96 -17.50
C ARG A 105 17.20 -25.98 -16.49
N TYR A 106 18.35 -25.39 -16.82
CA TYR A 106 19.08 -24.54 -15.89
C TYR A 106 19.81 -23.38 -16.56
N ALA A 107 20.07 -22.34 -15.78
CA ALA A 107 20.91 -21.21 -16.14
C ALA A 107 22.10 -21.16 -15.18
N LEU A 108 23.31 -21.08 -15.73
CA LEU A 108 24.54 -20.93 -14.96
C LEU A 108 25.19 -19.60 -15.28
N PHE A 109 25.34 -18.75 -14.28
CA PHE A 109 26.05 -17.48 -14.39
C PHE A 109 27.49 -17.67 -13.91
N VAL A 110 28.42 -17.68 -14.87
CA VAL A 110 29.87 -17.84 -14.67
C VAL A 110 30.46 -16.48 -14.27
N GLY A 111 30.04 -16.04 -13.09
CA GLY A 111 30.25 -14.70 -12.56
C GLY A 111 28.96 -13.91 -12.39
N VAL A 112 28.97 -12.96 -11.46
CA VAL A 112 27.81 -12.11 -11.15
C VAL A 112 27.44 -11.25 -12.38
N PRO A 113 26.17 -11.26 -12.85
CA PRO A 113 25.72 -10.40 -13.94
C PRO A 113 26.01 -8.92 -13.69
N ARG A 114 26.87 -8.34 -14.52
CA ARG A 114 27.31 -6.95 -14.41
C ARG A 114 27.74 -6.37 -15.76
N ILE A 115 27.68 -5.05 -15.84
CA ILE A 115 28.10 -4.22 -16.97
C ILE A 115 29.16 -3.22 -16.52
N GLU A 116 29.99 -2.78 -17.46
CA GLU A 116 30.91 -1.66 -17.28
C GLU A 116 30.31 -0.39 -17.89
N ILE A 117 30.39 0.72 -17.15
CA ILE A 117 29.99 2.03 -17.63
C ILE A 117 31.13 3.00 -17.38
N LEU A 118 31.58 3.70 -18.42
CA LEU A 118 32.57 4.75 -18.30
C LEU A 118 32.05 5.86 -17.36
N LEU A 119 32.78 6.13 -16.28
CA LEU A 119 32.48 7.18 -15.32
C LEU A 119 32.94 8.53 -15.88
N SER A 120 32.17 9.06 -16.84
CA SER A 120 32.45 10.34 -17.49
C SER A 120 31.41 11.39 -17.16
N THR A 121 31.88 12.58 -16.76
CA THR A 121 31.05 13.78 -16.56
C THR A 121 30.64 14.43 -17.89
N ASN A 122 31.23 14.04 -19.01
CA ASN A 122 31.10 14.72 -20.30
C ASN A 122 30.26 13.96 -21.35
N THR A 123 29.51 12.92 -20.94
CA THR A 123 28.71 12.12 -21.88
C THR A 123 27.37 12.77 -22.22
N PHE A 124 27.03 12.86 -23.50
CA PHE A 124 25.70 13.30 -23.94
C PHE A 124 24.67 12.18 -23.99
N ASN A 125 25.04 10.95 -23.61
CA ASN A 125 24.10 9.84 -23.53
C ASN A 125 23.28 9.95 -22.23
N PRO A 126 21.96 10.25 -22.30
CA PRO A 126 21.15 10.41 -21.10
C PRO A 126 21.08 9.13 -20.27
N ARG A 127 21.14 7.96 -20.92
CA ARG A 127 21.12 6.65 -20.24
C ARG A 127 22.39 6.46 -19.41
N HIS A 128 23.55 6.91 -19.89
CA HIS A 128 24.79 6.83 -19.13
C HIS A 128 24.74 7.72 -17.90
N LEU A 129 24.36 9.00 -18.04
CA LEU A 129 24.22 9.92 -16.90
C LEU A 129 23.21 9.42 -15.87
N ILE A 130 22.04 8.94 -16.31
CA ILE A 130 21.04 8.35 -15.43
C ILE A 130 21.65 7.18 -14.66
N THR A 131 22.40 6.30 -15.33
CA THR A 131 22.96 5.12 -14.68
C THR A 131 24.04 5.50 -13.67
N ILE A 132 24.92 6.45 -14.00
CA ILE A 132 25.92 6.97 -13.06
C ILE A 132 25.22 7.57 -11.84
N LEU A 133 24.33 8.55 -12.05
CA LEU A 133 23.63 9.26 -10.97
C LEU A 133 22.85 8.29 -10.08
N LYS A 134 22.16 7.29 -10.66
CA LYS A 134 21.42 6.28 -9.89
C LYS A 134 22.33 5.45 -8.97
N ASN A 135 23.52 5.07 -9.44
CA ASN A 135 24.42 4.22 -8.66
C ASN A 135 25.20 5.01 -7.61
N ILE A 136 25.59 6.26 -7.87
CA ILE A 136 26.31 7.08 -6.89
C ILE A 136 25.39 7.81 -5.90
N ARG A 137 24.06 7.81 -6.14
CA ARG A 137 23.05 8.53 -5.34
C ARG A 137 23.19 8.26 -3.83
N ASP A 138 23.34 7.00 -3.46
CA ASP A 138 23.37 6.58 -2.06
C ASP A 138 24.69 6.96 -1.36
N LEU A 139 25.73 7.33 -2.12
CA LEU A 139 27.02 7.81 -1.59
C LEU A 139 27.03 9.30 -1.26
N ILE A 140 26.05 10.05 -1.75
CA ILE A 140 25.91 11.49 -1.47
C ILE A 140 25.54 11.64 0.01
N GLU A 141 26.13 12.57 0.74
CA GLU A 141 25.75 12.79 2.14
C GLU A 141 24.63 13.82 2.26
N SER A 142 24.73 14.93 1.52
CA SER A 142 23.73 15.99 1.54
C SER A 142 22.39 15.53 0.96
N GLU A 143 21.34 15.61 1.77
CA GLU A 143 19.98 15.30 1.34
C GLU A 143 19.50 16.22 0.20
N ASP A 144 19.91 17.48 0.20
CA ASP A 144 19.60 18.44 -0.87
C ASP A 144 20.26 18.04 -2.19
N LEU A 145 21.52 17.58 -2.14
CA LEU A 145 22.21 17.07 -3.32
C LEU A 145 21.60 15.75 -3.80
N LYS A 146 21.16 14.86 -2.88
CA LYS A 146 20.40 13.66 -3.24
C LYS A 146 19.16 14.05 -4.03
N GLN A 147 18.35 14.98 -3.52
CA GLN A 147 17.13 15.48 -4.17
C GLN A 147 17.39 16.09 -5.57
N LYS A 148 18.52 16.78 -5.73
CA LYS A 148 18.96 17.29 -7.05
C LYS A 148 19.36 16.16 -8.00
N ALA A 149 20.16 15.20 -7.56
CA ALA A 149 20.54 14.03 -8.37
C ALA A 149 19.29 13.28 -8.85
N ASP A 150 18.39 13.10 -7.91
CA ASP A 150 17.06 12.60 -8.06
C ASP A 150 16.29 13.35 -9.17
N TYR A 151 16.24 14.69 -9.10
CA TYR A 151 15.59 15.52 -10.11
C TYR A 151 16.16 15.28 -11.50
N TYR A 152 17.49 15.28 -11.64
CA TYR A 152 18.15 15.04 -12.93
C TYR A 152 17.89 13.64 -13.47
N ILE A 153 17.90 12.60 -12.63
CA ILE A 153 17.50 11.24 -13.04
C ILE A 153 16.09 11.24 -13.64
N SER A 154 15.14 11.92 -12.97
CA SER A 154 13.76 12.03 -13.45
C SER A 154 13.64 12.83 -14.74
N HIS A 155 14.38 13.93 -14.85
CA HIS A 155 14.29 14.86 -15.96
C HIS A 155 14.93 14.28 -17.22
N LEU A 156 16.10 13.64 -17.09
CA LEU A 156 16.81 12.99 -18.19
C LEU A 156 16.02 11.83 -18.83
N LYS A 157 15.08 11.22 -18.10
CA LYS A 157 14.22 10.15 -18.63
C LYS A 157 13.37 10.56 -19.81
N LYS A 158 13.03 11.86 -19.91
CA LYS A 158 12.31 12.44 -21.05
C LYS A 158 13.08 12.28 -22.37
N PHE A 159 14.38 11.98 -22.28
CA PHE A 159 15.32 11.93 -23.41
C PHE A 159 15.90 10.52 -23.64
N ILE A 160 15.38 9.47 -22.99
CA ILE A 160 15.87 8.08 -23.16
C ILE A 160 15.67 7.56 -24.59
N THR A 161 14.74 8.15 -25.34
CA THR A 161 14.41 7.78 -26.73
C THR A 161 15.34 8.40 -27.77
N ILE A 162 16.26 9.30 -27.37
CA ILE A 162 17.25 9.88 -28.28
C ILE A 162 18.10 8.76 -28.91
N THR A 163 18.28 8.82 -30.24
CA THR A 163 19.02 7.82 -31.02
C THR A 163 20.53 8.01 -30.88
N HIS A 164 21.31 7.03 -31.35
CA HIS A 164 22.77 7.13 -31.33
C HIS A 164 23.28 8.32 -32.14
N ASP A 165 22.76 8.51 -33.35
CA ASP A 165 23.12 9.62 -34.25
C ASP A 165 22.82 10.98 -33.63
N GLN A 166 21.69 11.10 -32.92
CA GLN A 166 21.34 12.32 -32.20
C GLN A 166 22.28 12.58 -31.02
N ILE A 167 22.69 11.54 -30.27
CA ILE A 167 23.69 11.68 -29.20
C ILE A 167 25.02 12.15 -29.78
N GLU A 168 25.43 11.63 -30.94
CA GLU A 168 26.65 12.04 -31.62
C GLU A 168 26.57 13.50 -32.08
N LEU A 169 25.44 13.91 -32.68
CA LEU A 169 25.17 15.31 -33.04
C LEU A 169 25.30 16.25 -31.83
N LEU A 170 24.67 15.90 -30.71
CA LEU A 170 24.74 16.68 -29.46
C LEU A 170 26.18 16.76 -28.92
N SER A 171 26.96 15.69 -29.07
CA SER A 171 28.35 15.62 -28.62
C SER A 171 29.27 16.53 -29.46
N ARG A 172 29.02 16.63 -30.76
CA ARG A 172 29.78 17.48 -31.70
C ARG A 172 29.45 18.97 -31.55
N TYR A 173 28.26 19.32 -31.06
CA TYR A 173 27.83 20.71 -30.88
C TYR A 173 28.59 21.48 -29.78
N ARG A 174 29.51 20.84 -29.03
CA ARG A 174 30.23 21.41 -27.87
C ARG A 174 31.15 22.61 -28.18
N GLY A 175 31.17 23.16 -29.40
CA GLY A 175 31.98 24.35 -29.71
C GLY A 175 32.15 24.75 -31.18
N SER A 176 31.27 24.39 -32.11
CA SER A 176 31.41 24.83 -33.51
C SER A 176 30.09 25.09 -34.23
N GLU A 177 30.13 25.99 -35.21
CA GLU A 177 29.11 26.22 -36.24
C GLU A 177 28.96 24.96 -37.10
N VAL A 178 28.27 23.95 -36.57
CA VAL A 178 27.86 22.77 -37.33
C VAL A 178 26.67 23.19 -38.22
N LYS A 179 26.73 22.86 -39.52
CA LYS A 179 25.66 23.15 -40.51
C LYS A 179 24.28 22.62 -40.10
N ASP A 180 24.23 21.62 -39.22
CA ASP A 180 23.01 21.11 -38.57
C ASP A 180 22.91 21.60 -37.12
N ASN A 181 22.38 22.82 -36.97
CA ASN A 181 22.19 23.44 -35.66
C ASN A 181 21.02 22.77 -34.90
N PRO A 182 21.22 22.19 -33.70
CA PRO A 182 20.13 21.68 -32.86
C PRO A 182 19.08 22.74 -32.49
N ASN A 183 19.35 24.03 -32.72
CA ASN A 183 18.37 25.12 -32.60
C ASN A 183 17.16 24.98 -33.56
N ASN A 184 17.26 24.23 -34.66
CA ASN A 184 16.14 23.99 -35.57
C ASN A 184 15.14 22.94 -35.03
N ASN A 185 15.48 22.24 -33.95
CA ASN A 185 14.62 21.27 -33.30
C ASN A 185 14.50 21.58 -31.80
N GLY A 186 13.38 22.18 -31.40
CA GLY A 186 13.12 22.59 -30.01
C GLY A 186 13.29 21.46 -28.99
N PHE A 187 13.02 20.20 -29.36
CA PHE A 187 13.24 19.04 -28.50
C PHE A 187 14.72 18.76 -28.27
N LEU A 188 15.55 18.76 -29.32
CA LEU A 188 16.99 18.49 -29.21
C LEU A 188 17.73 19.62 -28.47
N LYS A 189 17.34 20.88 -28.68
CA LYS A 189 17.84 22.02 -27.89
C LYS A 189 17.50 21.87 -26.41
N PHE A 190 16.26 21.49 -26.09
CA PHE A 190 15.84 21.28 -24.71
C PHE A 190 16.58 20.09 -24.06
N ALA A 191 16.77 19.00 -24.81
CA ALA A 191 17.57 17.87 -24.38
C ALA A 191 19.04 18.25 -24.11
N PHE A 192 19.67 18.99 -25.03
CA PHE A 192 21.04 19.48 -24.89
C PHE A 192 21.25 20.24 -23.58
N ASN A 193 20.42 21.26 -23.33
CA ASN A 193 20.51 22.07 -22.11
C ASN A 193 20.33 21.23 -20.85
N SER A 194 19.33 20.35 -20.85
CA SER A 194 19.03 19.47 -19.71
C SER A 194 20.16 18.48 -19.42
N ILE A 195 20.78 17.94 -20.46
CA ILE A 195 21.94 17.03 -20.36
C ILE A 195 23.15 17.80 -19.82
N LEU A 196 23.41 19.01 -20.33
CA LEU A 196 24.52 19.84 -19.89
C LEU A 196 24.41 20.26 -18.42
N GLU A 197 23.20 20.60 -17.95
CA GLU A 197 22.97 20.87 -16.52
C GLU A 197 23.26 19.65 -15.65
N ALA A 198 22.82 18.46 -16.08
CA ALA A 198 23.11 17.22 -15.36
C ALA A 198 24.60 16.86 -15.37
N GLN A 199 25.31 17.12 -16.46
CA GLN A 199 26.77 16.97 -16.55
C GLN A 199 27.49 17.89 -15.55
N LYS A 200 27.15 19.19 -15.52
CA LYS A 200 27.72 20.15 -14.57
C LYS A 200 27.45 19.76 -13.12
N PHE A 201 26.25 19.27 -12.85
CA PHE A 201 25.89 18.76 -11.54
C PHE A 201 26.71 17.53 -11.15
N LEU A 202 26.85 16.55 -12.06
CA LEU A 202 27.69 15.38 -11.82
C LEU A 202 29.15 15.77 -11.60
N GLU A 203 29.68 16.71 -12.37
CA GLU A 203 31.03 17.24 -12.18
C GLU A 203 31.20 17.90 -10.80
N SER A 204 30.22 18.69 -10.37
CA SER A 204 30.19 19.26 -9.02
C SER A 204 30.19 18.17 -7.95
N LEU A 205 29.36 17.13 -8.09
CA LEU A 205 29.33 16.01 -7.14
C LEU A 205 30.69 15.31 -7.04
N MET A 206 31.32 15.04 -8.19
CA MET A 206 32.63 14.39 -8.23
C MET A 206 33.70 15.20 -7.48
N LYS A 207 33.64 16.53 -7.53
CA LYS A 207 34.56 17.43 -6.81
C LYS A 207 34.22 17.58 -5.33
N THR A 208 32.95 17.77 -4.98
CA THR A 208 32.53 18.16 -3.63
C THR A 208 32.39 16.99 -2.67
N GLU A 209 31.99 15.81 -3.16
CA GLU A 209 31.65 14.65 -2.31
C GLU A 209 32.73 13.55 -2.33
N ASN A 210 33.87 13.79 -2.98
CA ASN A 210 34.95 12.80 -3.17
C ASN A 210 34.43 11.41 -3.60
N ILE A 211 33.51 11.40 -4.58
CA ILE A 211 32.71 10.23 -4.97
C ILE A 211 33.59 9.04 -5.34
N VAL A 212 34.75 9.26 -5.96
CA VAL A 212 35.66 8.17 -6.37
C VAL A 212 36.15 7.38 -5.15
N GLU A 213 36.60 8.05 -4.09
CA GLU A 213 37.04 7.39 -2.87
C GLU A 213 35.88 6.70 -2.13
N LYS A 214 34.70 7.34 -2.12
CA LYS A 214 33.48 6.72 -1.57
C LYS A 214 33.06 5.46 -2.34
N ILE A 215 33.26 5.41 -3.66
CA ILE A 215 33.02 4.19 -4.43
C ILE A 215 34.05 3.12 -4.06
N LYS A 216 35.34 3.46 -3.94
CA LYS A 216 36.39 2.50 -3.55
C LYS A 216 36.11 1.85 -2.19
N SER A 217 35.62 2.62 -1.22
CA SER A 217 35.26 2.13 0.12
C SER A 217 33.87 1.48 0.21
N SER A 218 33.03 1.63 -0.82
CA SER A 218 31.70 1.02 -0.87
C SER A 218 31.76 -0.50 -0.87
N LYS A 219 30.81 -1.14 -0.18
CA LYS A 219 30.58 -2.59 -0.22
C LYS A 219 29.73 -3.03 -1.42
N GLU A 220 29.18 -2.10 -2.19
CA GLU A 220 28.22 -2.35 -3.27
C GLU A 220 28.74 -1.89 -4.65
N LEU A 221 29.71 -0.98 -4.69
CA LEU A 221 30.19 -0.39 -5.94
C LEU A 221 31.67 -0.69 -6.15
N ALA A 222 32.02 -1.03 -7.38
CA ALA A 222 33.41 -1.27 -7.78
C ALA A 222 33.81 -0.34 -8.94
N LEU A 223 35.08 0.03 -8.95
CA LEU A 223 35.72 0.78 -10.03
C LEU A 223 36.82 -0.07 -10.65
N LYS A 224 36.98 0.08 -11.96
CA LYS A 224 38.06 -0.51 -12.72
C LYS A 224 38.72 0.58 -13.56
N GLU A 225 40.05 0.62 -13.54
CA GLU A 225 40.82 1.55 -14.35
C GLU A 225 41.32 0.82 -15.60
N LYS A 226 41.07 1.41 -16.78
CA LYS A 226 41.57 0.93 -18.08
C LYS A 226 41.99 2.12 -18.90
N ASP A 227 43.22 2.12 -19.41
CA ASP A 227 43.77 3.19 -20.26
C ASP A 227 43.62 4.61 -19.66
N GLY A 228 43.80 4.74 -18.34
CA GLY A 228 43.64 6.00 -17.60
C GLY A 228 42.19 6.48 -17.43
N LEU A 229 41.20 5.67 -17.82
CA LEU A 229 39.78 5.95 -17.66
C LEU A 229 39.17 5.07 -16.55
N LEU A 230 38.28 5.67 -15.76
CA LEU A 230 37.56 4.99 -14.69
C LEU A 230 36.23 4.43 -15.19
N TYR A 231 36.00 3.14 -14.96
CA TYR A 231 34.76 2.43 -15.27
C TYR A 231 34.06 2.01 -13.98
N LEU A 232 32.79 2.37 -13.86
CA LEU A 232 31.90 1.90 -12.81
C LEU A 232 31.35 0.52 -13.17
N ILE A 233 31.51 -0.43 -12.26
CA ILE A 233 30.92 -1.77 -12.36
C ILE A 233 29.51 -1.72 -11.78
N VAL A 234 28.52 -2.07 -12.60
CA VAL A 234 27.10 -1.99 -12.25
C VAL A 234 26.46 -3.37 -12.41
N SER A 235 25.79 -3.86 -11.37
CA SER A 235 25.03 -5.12 -11.44
C SER A 235 23.88 -5.05 -12.48
N ASP A 236 23.57 -6.18 -13.12
CA ASP A 236 22.49 -6.31 -14.11
C ASP A 236 21.38 -7.27 -13.63
N PRO A 237 20.52 -6.85 -12.67
CA PRO A 237 19.43 -7.69 -12.18
C PRO A 237 18.39 -8.01 -13.25
N GLU A 238 18.17 -7.11 -14.23
CA GLU A 238 17.25 -7.37 -15.34
C GLU A 238 17.75 -8.50 -16.23
N GLY A 239 19.05 -8.48 -16.57
CA GLY A 239 19.71 -9.56 -17.30
C GLY A 239 19.63 -10.90 -16.57
N TYR A 240 19.85 -10.91 -15.25
CA TYR A 240 19.69 -12.10 -14.41
C TYR A 240 18.27 -12.67 -14.48
N ILE A 241 17.25 -11.85 -14.17
CA ILE A 241 15.84 -12.26 -14.12
C ILE A 241 15.39 -12.81 -15.49
N GLN A 242 15.79 -12.14 -16.57
CA GLN A 242 15.42 -12.55 -17.91
C GLN A 242 16.07 -13.87 -18.32
N ALA A 243 17.35 -14.06 -17.99
CA ALA A 243 18.09 -15.28 -18.29
C ALA A 243 17.58 -16.46 -17.45
N SER A 244 17.46 -16.28 -16.13
CA SER A 244 16.97 -17.31 -15.22
C SER A 244 15.51 -17.67 -15.49
N GLY A 245 14.68 -16.70 -15.88
CA GLY A 245 13.30 -16.91 -16.30
C GLY A 245 13.13 -17.79 -17.54
N ARG A 246 14.20 -18.07 -18.32
CA ARG A 246 14.11 -19.03 -19.44
C ARG A 246 14.06 -20.48 -19.00
N THR A 247 14.49 -20.76 -17.77
CA THR A 247 14.52 -22.10 -17.17
C THR A 247 13.18 -22.53 -16.60
N SER A 248 12.19 -21.65 -16.59
CA SER A 248 10.87 -21.90 -16.01
C SER A 248 9.82 -21.26 -16.88
N ARG A 249 8.88 -22.05 -17.38
CA ARG A 249 7.83 -21.60 -18.30
C ARG A 249 6.47 -22.09 -17.86
N LEU A 250 5.47 -21.28 -18.18
CA LEU A 250 4.09 -21.69 -18.06
C LEU A 250 3.79 -22.76 -19.12
N TYR A 251 3.23 -23.88 -18.68
CA TYR A 251 2.71 -24.95 -19.52
C TYR A 251 1.36 -25.39 -18.96
N ILE A 252 0.66 -26.30 -19.63
CA ILE A 252 -0.72 -26.66 -19.24
C ILE A 252 -0.83 -27.20 -17.80
N GLY A 253 0.21 -27.83 -17.26
CA GLY A 253 0.28 -28.33 -15.87
C GLY A 253 0.79 -27.31 -14.85
N GLY A 254 0.90 -26.03 -15.22
CA GLY A 254 1.33 -24.95 -14.33
C GLY A 254 2.66 -24.33 -14.75
N VAL A 255 3.61 -24.20 -13.82
CA VAL A 255 4.88 -23.50 -14.06
C VAL A 255 6.03 -24.45 -13.83
N SER A 256 6.79 -24.72 -14.88
CA SER A 256 7.88 -25.68 -14.82
C SER A 256 8.97 -25.21 -13.87
N LYS A 257 9.53 -26.15 -13.11
CA LYS A 257 10.66 -25.88 -12.24
C LYS A 257 11.92 -25.62 -13.07
N GLY A 258 12.74 -24.68 -12.60
CA GLY A 258 14.04 -24.36 -13.16
C GLY A 258 15.11 -24.15 -12.09
N ILE A 259 16.37 -24.11 -12.50
CA ILE A 259 17.53 -23.85 -11.63
C ILE A 259 18.30 -22.66 -12.17
N ALA A 260 18.68 -21.73 -11.30
CA ALA A 260 19.59 -20.64 -11.66
C ALA A 260 20.73 -20.57 -10.65
N ILE A 261 21.96 -20.85 -11.09
CA ILE A 261 23.15 -20.85 -10.23
C ILE A 261 24.04 -19.67 -10.58
N THR A 262 24.42 -18.87 -9.58
CA THR A 262 25.41 -17.79 -9.73
C THR A 262 26.70 -18.12 -9.02
N ILE A 263 27.83 -18.11 -9.74
CA ILE A 263 29.15 -18.18 -9.14
C ILE A 263 29.57 -16.75 -8.75
N VAL A 264 29.78 -16.52 -7.46
CA VAL A 264 30.01 -15.18 -6.90
C VAL A 264 31.49 -14.79 -7.07
N ASP A 265 31.87 -14.33 -8.26
CA ASP A 265 33.25 -13.92 -8.56
C ASP A 265 33.61 -12.50 -8.10
N ASP A 266 32.62 -11.69 -7.73
CA ASP A 266 32.80 -10.32 -7.22
C ASP A 266 31.76 -10.04 -6.11
N GLU A 267 32.25 -9.87 -4.87
CA GLU A 267 31.40 -9.67 -3.69
C GLU A 267 30.64 -8.34 -3.73
N LYS A 268 31.25 -7.26 -4.26
CA LYS A 268 30.60 -5.94 -4.33
C LYS A 268 29.46 -5.96 -5.33
N ALA A 269 29.70 -6.54 -6.51
CA ALA A 269 28.67 -6.72 -7.53
C ALA A 269 27.52 -7.59 -7.03
N TRP A 270 27.82 -8.64 -6.25
CA TRP A 270 26.83 -9.50 -5.61
C TRP A 270 25.95 -8.75 -4.62
N ASN A 271 26.55 -8.00 -3.71
CA ASN A 271 25.82 -7.16 -2.74
C ASN A 271 24.91 -6.15 -3.44
N SER A 272 25.41 -5.51 -4.49
CA SER A 272 24.63 -4.60 -5.33
C SER A 272 23.45 -5.29 -6.02
N MET A 273 23.69 -6.49 -6.58
CA MET A 273 22.65 -7.26 -7.25
C MET A 273 21.55 -7.66 -6.26
N ASN A 274 21.91 -8.16 -5.09
CA ASN A 274 20.97 -8.59 -4.05
C ASN A 274 20.10 -7.46 -3.53
N LYS A 275 20.68 -6.28 -3.33
CA LYS A 275 19.92 -5.08 -2.94
C LYS A 275 18.96 -4.64 -4.04
N ARG A 276 19.39 -4.68 -5.31
CA ARG A 276 18.60 -4.15 -6.42
C ARG A 276 17.53 -5.11 -6.93
N ILE A 277 17.77 -6.42 -6.88
CA ILE A 277 16.87 -7.43 -7.46
C ILE A 277 15.52 -7.48 -6.73
N LYS A 278 15.52 -7.20 -5.41
CA LYS A 278 14.33 -7.06 -4.56
C LYS A 278 13.31 -6.05 -5.10
N TRP A 279 13.76 -5.02 -5.84
CA TRP A 279 12.89 -4.02 -6.45
C TRP A 279 12.20 -4.50 -7.73
N TYR A 280 12.66 -5.60 -8.33
CA TYR A 280 12.08 -6.15 -9.56
C TYR A 280 11.24 -7.39 -9.28
N VAL A 281 11.74 -8.27 -8.40
CA VAL A 281 11.08 -9.53 -8.03
C VAL A 281 11.22 -9.73 -6.53
N GLU A 282 10.09 -9.70 -5.81
CA GLU A 282 10.03 -9.85 -4.35
C GLU A 282 10.28 -11.29 -3.87
N GLU A 283 10.05 -12.28 -4.74
CA GLU A 283 10.04 -13.71 -4.40
C GLU A 283 11.44 -14.36 -4.43
N ILE A 284 12.47 -13.64 -4.90
CA ILE A 284 13.82 -14.21 -5.02
C ILE A 284 14.45 -14.37 -3.64
N THR A 285 14.67 -15.63 -3.27
CA THR A 285 15.39 -16.01 -2.05
C THR A 285 16.63 -16.79 -2.45
N TRP A 286 17.80 -16.22 -2.20
CA TRP A 286 19.07 -16.85 -2.49
C TRP A 286 19.36 -17.99 -1.51
N LYS A 287 19.67 -19.17 -2.04
CA LYS A 287 20.11 -20.33 -1.25
C LYS A 287 21.54 -20.67 -1.59
N ASN A 288 22.33 -21.03 -0.58
CA ASN A 288 23.68 -21.52 -0.83
C ASN A 288 23.57 -22.90 -1.50
N LEU A 289 24.28 -23.11 -2.60
CA LEU A 289 24.30 -24.37 -3.33
C LEU A 289 24.74 -25.54 -2.43
N ASP A 290 25.65 -25.29 -1.49
CA ASP A 290 26.20 -26.31 -0.59
C ASP A 290 25.17 -26.85 0.42
N GLU A 291 24.10 -26.09 0.67
CA GLU A 291 23.00 -26.45 1.57
C GLU A 291 21.87 -27.22 0.86
N ILE A 292 21.99 -27.43 -0.46
CA ILE A 292 20.91 -27.96 -1.30
C ILE A 292 21.30 -29.31 -1.91
N ASN A 293 20.40 -30.27 -1.83
CA ASN A 293 20.52 -31.51 -2.58
C ASN A 293 20.23 -31.25 -4.08
N LEU A 294 21.28 -30.99 -4.84
CA LEU A 294 21.19 -30.66 -6.26
C LEU A 294 20.62 -31.80 -7.11
N GLU A 295 20.91 -33.06 -6.78
CA GLU A 295 20.44 -34.23 -7.54
C GLU A 295 18.91 -34.37 -7.46
N LEU A 296 18.35 -34.22 -6.25
CA LEU A 296 16.90 -34.21 -6.05
C LEU A 296 16.24 -33.04 -6.80
N LEU A 297 16.90 -31.88 -6.82
CA LEU A 297 16.39 -30.70 -7.51
C LEU A 297 16.39 -30.91 -9.04
N VAL A 298 17.47 -31.44 -9.59
CA VAL A 298 17.57 -31.80 -11.01
C VAL A 298 16.49 -32.81 -11.39
N LYS A 299 16.29 -33.85 -10.58
CA LYS A 299 15.24 -34.85 -10.82
C LYS A 299 13.85 -34.21 -10.96
N LYS A 300 13.49 -33.29 -10.07
CA LYS A 300 12.21 -32.56 -10.16
C LYS A 300 12.08 -31.71 -11.42
N VAL A 301 13.19 -31.12 -11.89
CA VAL A 301 13.20 -30.37 -13.15
C VAL A 301 13.01 -31.31 -14.33
N ASP A 302 13.68 -32.45 -14.34
CA ASP A 302 13.58 -33.46 -15.39
C ASP A 302 12.17 -34.05 -15.48
N GLU A 303 11.54 -34.36 -14.34
CA GLU A 303 10.13 -34.79 -14.26
C GLU A 303 9.20 -33.77 -14.95
N ASP A 304 9.42 -32.46 -14.75
CA ASP A 304 8.64 -31.42 -15.44
C ASP A 304 8.93 -31.39 -16.95
N ARG A 305 10.18 -31.59 -17.39
CA ARG A 305 10.55 -31.63 -18.82
C ARG A 305 9.93 -32.81 -19.53
N GLU A 306 9.94 -33.98 -18.90
CA GLU A 306 9.29 -35.19 -19.41
C GLU A 306 7.79 -35.00 -19.55
N LYS A 307 7.13 -34.39 -18.55
CA LYS A 307 5.71 -34.04 -18.64
C LYS A 307 5.42 -33.12 -19.81
N ILE A 308 6.18 -32.03 -19.97
CA ILE A 308 5.99 -31.08 -21.07
C ILE A 308 6.17 -31.78 -22.42
N ARG A 309 7.21 -32.62 -22.56
CA ARG A 309 7.45 -33.38 -23.79
C ARG A 309 6.31 -34.34 -24.11
N ALA A 310 5.84 -35.09 -23.12
CA ALA A 310 4.71 -36.00 -23.27
C ALA A 310 3.41 -35.28 -23.65
N ILE A 311 3.18 -34.07 -23.13
CA ILE A 311 2.05 -33.20 -23.52
C ILE A 311 2.20 -32.77 -24.98
N ASN A 312 3.37 -32.25 -25.38
CA ASN A 312 3.62 -31.78 -26.74
C ASN A 312 3.51 -32.91 -27.77
N GLU A 313 3.88 -34.14 -27.40
CA GLU A 313 3.75 -35.34 -28.22
C GLU A 313 2.32 -35.93 -28.22
N GLY A 314 1.38 -35.35 -27.47
CA GLY A 314 -0.01 -35.81 -27.38
C GLY A 314 -0.21 -37.13 -26.63
N LYS A 315 0.78 -37.58 -25.84
CA LYS A 315 0.76 -38.87 -25.11
C LYS A 315 -0.08 -38.82 -23.82
N ILE A 316 -0.40 -37.63 -23.31
CA ILE A 316 -1.20 -37.47 -22.09
C ILE A 316 -2.65 -37.19 -22.49
N ALA A 317 -3.47 -38.25 -22.49
CA ALA A 317 -4.90 -38.19 -22.81
C ALA A 317 -5.76 -38.26 -21.53
N SER A 318 -6.45 -37.16 -21.21
CA SER A 318 -7.65 -37.07 -20.36
C SER A 318 -7.57 -37.31 -18.82
N GLU A 319 -6.79 -38.26 -18.29
CA GLU A 319 -6.84 -38.59 -16.85
C GLU A 319 -6.07 -37.59 -15.94
N VAL A 320 -5.10 -36.85 -16.50
CA VAL A 320 -4.31 -35.80 -15.81
C VAL A 320 -5.02 -34.43 -15.81
N SER A 321 -6.23 -34.33 -16.37
CA SER A 321 -6.95 -33.06 -16.59
C SER A 321 -7.29 -32.25 -15.34
N LYS A 322 -7.26 -32.88 -14.16
CA LYS A 322 -7.47 -32.19 -12.87
C LYS A 322 -6.30 -31.26 -12.47
N GLU A 323 -5.10 -31.48 -13.01
CA GLU A 323 -3.91 -30.67 -12.72
C GLU A 323 -3.71 -29.50 -13.70
N PHE A 324 -4.55 -29.39 -14.73
CA PHE A 324 -4.40 -28.36 -15.74
C PHE A 324 -4.83 -26.97 -15.27
N ILE A 325 -4.18 -25.95 -15.81
CA ILE A 325 -4.55 -24.55 -15.65
C ILE A 325 -6.01 -24.38 -16.09
N LYS A 326 -6.84 -23.83 -15.20
CA LYS A 326 -8.25 -23.55 -15.48
C LYS A 326 -8.45 -22.09 -15.89
N SER A 327 -9.43 -21.79 -16.73
CA SER A 327 -9.89 -20.41 -16.91
C SER A 327 -10.72 -19.99 -15.70
N ALA A 328 -10.43 -18.81 -15.14
CA ALA A 328 -11.18 -18.29 -13.99
C ALA A 328 -11.53 -16.81 -14.20
N LEU A 329 -12.82 -16.49 -14.12
CA LEU A 329 -13.30 -15.12 -14.10
C LEU A 329 -13.09 -14.56 -12.68
N PHE A 330 -12.22 -13.56 -12.54
CA PHE A 330 -11.92 -12.93 -11.25
C PHE A 330 -12.54 -11.54 -11.15
N ILE A 331 -13.58 -11.42 -10.33
CA ILE A 331 -14.39 -10.21 -10.21
C ILE A 331 -14.00 -9.45 -8.95
N VAL A 332 -13.66 -8.17 -9.09
CA VAL A 332 -13.37 -7.26 -7.97
C VAL A 332 -14.25 -6.02 -8.03
N GLU A 333 -14.34 -5.25 -6.94
CA GLU A 333 -15.22 -4.08 -6.90
C GLU A 333 -14.62 -2.83 -7.56
N SER A 334 -13.29 -2.65 -7.54
CA SER A 334 -12.64 -1.41 -7.98
C SER A 334 -11.75 -1.55 -9.24
N PRO A 335 -11.82 -0.59 -10.19
CA PRO A 335 -10.99 -0.63 -11.40
C PRO A 335 -9.48 -0.55 -11.14
N ASN A 336 -9.05 0.17 -10.10
CA ASN A 336 -7.64 0.23 -9.73
C ASN A 336 -7.15 -1.14 -9.27
N LYS A 337 -7.91 -1.81 -8.40
CA LYS A 337 -7.60 -3.15 -7.91
C LYS A 337 -7.49 -4.15 -9.06
N ALA A 338 -8.45 -4.17 -10.00
CA ALA A 338 -8.39 -5.01 -11.19
C ALA A 338 -7.11 -4.79 -12.01
N ARG A 339 -6.75 -3.52 -12.26
CA ARG A 339 -5.52 -3.17 -12.99
C ARG A 339 -4.24 -3.51 -12.23
N THR A 340 -4.22 -3.34 -10.91
CA THR A 340 -3.07 -3.69 -10.07
C THR A 340 -2.84 -5.19 -10.13
N ILE A 341 -3.88 -6.00 -9.86
CA ILE A 341 -3.82 -7.46 -9.88
C ILE A 341 -3.41 -7.98 -11.25
N ALA A 342 -4.04 -7.50 -12.33
CA ALA A 342 -3.72 -7.93 -13.69
C ALA A 342 -2.26 -7.69 -14.07
N LYS A 343 -1.65 -6.63 -13.52
CA LYS A 343 -0.24 -6.30 -13.75
C LYS A 343 0.77 -7.10 -12.91
N MET A 344 0.34 -7.77 -11.84
CA MET A 344 1.25 -8.54 -10.95
C MET A 344 1.90 -9.73 -11.65
N PHE A 345 1.17 -10.32 -12.59
CA PHE A 345 1.64 -11.46 -13.39
C PHE A 345 2.18 -11.01 -14.75
N GLY A 346 2.26 -9.69 -14.95
CA GLY A 346 2.99 -9.00 -16.01
C GLY A 346 2.09 -8.16 -16.92
N LYS A 347 2.23 -8.19 -18.26
CA LYS A 347 1.43 -7.33 -19.16
C LYS A 347 0.15 -8.07 -19.54
N PRO A 348 -1.03 -7.69 -19.00
CA PRO A 348 -2.27 -8.38 -19.31
C PRO A 348 -2.73 -8.09 -20.74
N ALA A 349 -3.37 -9.07 -21.37
CA ALA A 349 -4.21 -8.83 -22.53
C ALA A 349 -5.47 -8.07 -22.09
N LYS A 350 -6.09 -7.34 -23.03
CA LYS A 350 -7.30 -6.57 -22.76
C LYS A 350 -8.38 -7.00 -23.73
N ARG A 351 -9.55 -7.32 -23.19
CA ARG A 351 -10.76 -7.61 -23.95
C ARG A 351 -11.85 -6.62 -23.53
N ILE A 352 -12.62 -6.13 -24.50
CA ILE A 352 -13.74 -5.22 -24.24
C ILE A 352 -15.02 -6.00 -24.52
N VAL A 353 -15.94 -6.02 -23.57
CA VAL A 353 -17.28 -6.61 -23.70
C VAL A 353 -18.28 -5.61 -23.17
N GLY A 354 -19.15 -5.12 -24.06
CA GLY A 354 -19.95 -3.92 -23.80
C GLY A 354 -19.03 -2.74 -23.45
N ASP A 355 -19.29 -2.09 -22.32
CA ASP A 355 -18.50 -0.96 -21.81
C ASP A 355 -17.42 -1.37 -20.80
N LEU A 356 -17.25 -2.67 -20.55
CA LEU A 356 -16.29 -3.18 -19.57
C LEU A 356 -14.98 -3.63 -20.23
N THR A 357 -13.87 -3.32 -19.56
CA THR A 357 -12.55 -3.87 -19.90
C THR A 357 -12.25 -5.05 -18.98
N PHE A 358 -12.05 -6.22 -19.57
CA PHE A 358 -11.54 -7.42 -18.93
C PHE A 358 -10.03 -7.51 -19.17
N TYR A 359 -9.28 -7.85 -18.13
CA TYR A 359 -7.83 -8.02 -18.17
C TYR A 359 -7.47 -9.49 -18.03
N GLU A 360 -6.87 -10.07 -19.05
CA GLU A 360 -6.50 -11.48 -19.06
C GLU A 360 -5.01 -11.63 -18.73
N THR A 361 -4.71 -12.46 -17.73
CA THR A 361 -3.34 -12.71 -17.30
C THR A 361 -3.20 -14.15 -16.80
N ALA A 362 -2.05 -14.76 -17.04
CA ALA A 362 -1.80 -16.14 -16.66
C ALA A 362 -1.08 -16.21 -15.31
N THR A 363 -1.51 -17.15 -14.47
CA THR A 363 -0.90 -17.49 -13.18
C THR A 363 -0.51 -18.97 -13.20
N ALA A 364 0.09 -19.47 -12.11
CA ALA A 364 0.50 -20.87 -12.04
C ALA A 364 -0.65 -21.88 -12.09
N LYS A 365 -1.86 -21.47 -11.69
CA LYS A 365 -3.03 -22.36 -11.58
C LYS A 365 -4.21 -21.93 -12.46
N TYR A 366 -4.28 -20.65 -12.82
CA TYR A 366 -5.40 -20.09 -13.55
C TYR A 366 -4.97 -19.18 -14.69
N VAL A 367 -5.70 -19.21 -15.80
CA VAL A 367 -5.80 -18.04 -16.70
C VAL A 367 -6.89 -17.15 -16.12
N LEU A 368 -6.48 -16.04 -15.50
CA LEU A 368 -7.40 -15.10 -14.84
C LEU A 368 -7.93 -14.09 -15.84
N THR A 369 -9.24 -14.04 -15.97
CA THR A 369 -9.97 -12.97 -16.67
C THR A 369 -10.50 -12.01 -15.61
N ILE A 370 -9.83 -10.88 -15.40
CA ILE A 370 -10.06 -9.97 -14.27
C ILE A 370 -10.95 -8.81 -14.69
N VAL A 371 -12.00 -8.52 -13.93
CA VAL A 371 -12.92 -7.40 -14.19
C VAL A 371 -13.29 -6.65 -12.92
N ALA A 372 -13.61 -5.37 -13.06
CA ALA A 372 -14.13 -4.54 -11.98
C ALA A 372 -15.60 -4.20 -12.18
N THR A 373 -16.41 -4.36 -11.13
CA THR A 373 -17.82 -3.94 -11.15
C THR A 373 -17.99 -2.42 -11.04
N GLY A 374 -17.01 -1.72 -10.45
CA GLY A 374 -17.09 -0.30 -10.14
C GLY A 374 -18.05 -0.02 -8.98
N GLY A 375 -17.99 -0.83 -7.91
CA GLY A 375 -18.82 -0.75 -6.71
C GLY A 375 -20.04 -1.68 -6.73
N HIS A 376 -21.09 -1.31 -5.99
CA HIS A 376 -22.35 -2.05 -5.93
C HIS A 376 -23.02 -2.16 -7.30
N ILE A 377 -23.59 -3.33 -7.59
CA ILE A 377 -24.36 -3.60 -8.81
C ILE A 377 -25.87 -3.43 -8.61
N PHE A 378 -26.34 -3.65 -7.38
CA PHE A 378 -27.73 -3.51 -6.96
C PHE A 378 -27.86 -2.56 -5.76
N ASP A 379 -29.05 -2.00 -5.58
CA ASP A 379 -29.47 -1.36 -4.33
C ASP A 379 -30.98 -1.58 -4.10
N LEU A 380 -31.45 -1.37 -2.88
CA LEU A 380 -32.86 -1.50 -2.50
C LEU A 380 -33.70 -0.50 -3.31
N ILE A 381 -34.76 -1.00 -3.94
CA ILE A 381 -35.72 -0.15 -4.66
C ILE A 381 -36.41 0.84 -3.71
N THR A 382 -36.91 1.95 -4.24
CA THR A 382 -37.51 3.04 -3.45
C THR A 382 -38.99 3.28 -3.75
N HIS A 383 -39.59 2.55 -4.70
CA HIS A 383 -40.99 2.75 -5.08
C HIS A 383 -41.96 2.17 -4.04
N GLU A 384 -42.91 3.00 -3.57
CA GLU A 384 -43.94 2.63 -2.58
C GLU A 384 -44.84 1.46 -3.03
N LEU A 385 -44.92 1.20 -4.34
CA LEU A 385 -45.74 0.12 -4.92
C LEU A 385 -45.22 -1.30 -4.63
N THR A 386 -44.04 -1.46 -4.01
CA THR A 386 -43.38 -2.76 -3.81
C THR A 386 -42.97 -2.98 -2.35
N GLY A 387 -43.90 -2.69 -1.43
CA GLY A 387 -43.77 -2.97 0.01
C GLY A 387 -43.31 -1.76 0.84
N PHE A 388 -42.99 -2.00 2.11
CA PHE A 388 -42.60 -0.96 3.06
C PHE A 388 -41.15 -0.51 2.79
N HIS A 389 -41.00 0.59 2.05
CA HIS A 389 -39.72 1.20 1.64
C HIS A 389 -38.76 0.26 0.88
N GLY A 390 -39.32 -0.63 0.07
CA GLY A 390 -38.59 -1.60 -0.75
C GLY A 390 -38.49 -3.01 -0.15
N ILE A 391 -39.24 -3.29 0.92
CA ILE A 391 -39.30 -4.59 1.57
C ILE A 391 -40.74 -5.08 1.56
N VAL A 392 -40.95 -6.21 0.92
CA VAL A 392 -42.25 -6.89 0.90
C VAL A 392 -42.39 -7.68 2.19
N ILE A 393 -43.48 -7.45 2.92
CA ILE A 393 -43.77 -8.07 4.20
C ILE A 393 -45.00 -8.98 4.01
N LYS A 394 -44.85 -10.26 4.32
CA LYS A 394 -45.94 -11.26 4.27
C LYS A 394 -45.90 -12.11 5.55
N GLY A 395 -46.74 -11.77 6.53
CA GLY A 395 -46.63 -12.38 7.87
C GLY A 395 -45.26 -12.06 8.47
N ASP A 396 -44.53 -13.10 8.88
CA ASP A 396 -43.15 -12.99 9.40
C ASP A 396 -42.06 -13.06 8.32
N GLU A 397 -42.44 -13.10 7.03
CA GLU A 397 -41.48 -13.10 5.92
C GLU A 397 -41.14 -11.68 5.45
N TYR A 398 -39.85 -11.37 5.45
CA TYR A 398 -39.29 -10.11 4.97
C TYR A 398 -38.46 -10.33 3.71
N THR A 399 -38.97 -9.84 2.58
CA THR A 399 -38.30 -9.96 1.27
C THR A 399 -37.83 -8.60 0.78
N ALA A 400 -36.52 -8.38 0.82
CA ALA A 400 -35.89 -7.18 0.30
C ALA A 400 -35.79 -7.22 -1.23
N ILE A 401 -36.33 -6.20 -1.91
CA ILE A 401 -36.33 -6.12 -3.37
C ILE A 401 -35.20 -5.20 -3.84
N TYR A 402 -34.36 -5.72 -4.73
CA TYR A 402 -33.19 -5.03 -5.26
C TYR A 402 -33.34 -4.78 -6.75
N GLY A 403 -32.84 -3.64 -7.21
CA GLY A 403 -32.78 -3.30 -8.64
C GLY A 403 -31.39 -2.80 -9.06
N PRO A 404 -31.07 -2.82 -10.37
CA PRO A 404 -29.78 -2.40 -10.87
C PRO A 404 -29.55 -0.92 -10.58
N LEU A 405 -28.35 -0.60 -10.09
CA LEU A 405 -27.98 0.77 -9.76
C LEU A 405 -27.75 1.57 -11.04
N ASN A 406 -28.33 2.77 -11.10
CA ASN A 406 -28.13 3.73 -12.17
C ASN A 406 -27.36 4.95 -11.64
N LYS A 407 -26.46 5.51 -12.44
CA LYS A 407 -25.76 6.76 -12.13
C LYS A 407 -25.98 7.78 -13.24
N CYS A 408 -26.45 8.97 -12.88
CA CYS A 408 -26.55 10.06 -13.83
C CYS A 408 -25.16 10.63 -14.15
N ALA A 409 -24.78 10.66 -15.42
CA ALA A 409 -23.48 11.22 -15.84
C ALA A 409 -23.41 12.75 -15.67
N LYS A 410 -24.57 13.44 -15.63
CA LYS A 410 -24.66 14.91 -15.49
C LYS A 410 -24.52 15.37 -14.04
N CYS A 411 -25.33 14.84 -13.12
CA CYS A 411 -25.38 15.29 -11.72
C CYS A 411 -24.76 14.30 -10.72
N ASN A 412 -24.25 13.16 -11.18
CA ASN A 412 -23.68 12.08 -10.35
C ASN A 412 -24.65 11.39 -9.37
N THR A 413 -25.94 11.76 -9.34
CA THR A 413 -26.95 11.07 -8.53
C THR A 413 -27.02 9.59 -8.90
N GLN A 414 -26.98 8.75 -7.86
CA GLN A 414 -27.24 7.32 -7.96
C GLN A 414 -28.69 7.04 -7.55
N PHE A 415 -29.36 6.14 -8.28
CA PHE A 415 -30.76 5.80 -8.03
C PHE A 415 -31.08 4.42 -8.59
N VAL A 416 -32.19 3.84 -8.12
CA VAL A 416 -32.78 2.63 -8.68
C VAL A 416 -34.16 3.02 -9.20
N SER A 417 -34.36 2.91 -10.51
CA SER A 417 -35.66 3.21 -11.14
C SER A 417 -35.76 2.53 -12.49
N SER A 418 -36.99 2.26 -12.91
CA SER A 418 -37.35 1.87 -14.28
C SER A 418 -37.39 3.06 -15.25
N SER A 419 -37.26 4.30 -14.76
CA SER A 419 -37.24 5.51 -15.57
C SER A 419 -35.89 5.72 -16.28
N ASP A 420 -35.95 6.02 -17.58
CA ASP A 420 -34.79 6.45 -18.40
C ASP A 420 -34.37 7.90 -18.15
N LYS A 421 -34.93 8.56 -17.13
CA LYS A 421 -34.57 9.92 -16.70
C LYS A 421 -34.09 9.94 -15.27
N CYS A 422 -33.05 10.73 -15.03
CA CYS A 422 -32.55 11.01 -13.69
C CYS A 422 -33.64 11.71 -12.83
N PRO A 423 -33.93 11.23 -11.62
CA PRO A 423 -34.98 11.78 -10.77
C PRO A 423 -34.66 13.18 -10.22
N VAL A 424 -33.39 13.59 -10.26
CA VAL A 424 -32.95 14.89 -9.69
C VAL A 424 -32.82 15.96 -10.77
N CYS A 425 -32.21 15.63 -11.92
CA CYS A 425 -31.91 16.63 -12.96
C CYS A 425 -32.61 16.39 -14.31
N GLY A 426 -33.43 15.34 -14.42
CA GLY A 426 -34.17 14.99 -15.64
C GLY A 426 -33.33 14.46 -16.81
N SER A 427 -32.00 14.40 -16.68
CA SER A 427 -31.09 13.93 -17.72
C SER A 427 -31.33 12.46 -18.10
N THR A 428 -31.30 12.17 -19.41
CA THR A 428 -31.35 10.81 -19.96
C THR A 428 -29.97 10.14 -20.07
N ASN A 429 -28.88 10.90 -19.90
CA ASN A 429 -27.52 10.34 -19.87
C ASN A 429 -27.27 9.56 -18.56
N ILE A 430 -27.66 8.29 -18.56
CA ILE A 430 -27.63 7.37 -17.42
C ILE A 430 -26.68 6.22 -17.71
N ILE A 431 -25.78 5.95 -16.78
CA ILE A 431 -24.91 4.79 -16.78
C ILE A 431 -25.56 3.74 -15.88
N SER A 432 -26.09 2.67 -16.47
CA SER A 432 -26.73 1.57 -15.74
C SER A 432 -25.74 0.46 -15.42
N LYS A 433 -25.82 -0.11 -14.22
CA LYS A 433 -25.10 -1.35 -13.88
C LYS A 433 -25.67 -2.59 -14.58
N LYS A 434 -26.81 -2.49 -15.27
CA LYS A 434 -27.34 -3.59 -16.07
C LYS A 434 -26.36 -4.04 -17.16
N SER A 435 -25.73 -3.11 -17.88
CA SER A 435 -24.72 -3.47 -18.91
C SER A 435 -23.50 -4.17 -18.30
N VAL A 436 -23.11 -3.77 -17.09
CA VAL A 436 -22.04 -4.42 -16.32
C VAL A 436 -22.41 -5.87 -15.98
N ILE A 437 -23.64 -6.07 -15.51
CA ILE A 437 -24.18 -7.39 -15.18
C ILE A 437 -24.21 -8.30 -16.41
N ASP A 438 -24.71 -7.80 -17.54
CA ASP A 438 -24.86 -8.59 -18.77
C ASP A 438 -23.48 -9.00 -19.34
N ALA A 439 -22.51 -8.09 -19.34
CA ALA A 439 -21.14 -8.39 -19.75
C ALA A 439 -20.45 -9.43 -18.83
N ILE A 440 -20.67 -9.37 -17.52
CA ILE A 440 -20.14 -10.37 -16.58
C ILE A 440 -20.78 -11.74 -16.81
N ARG A 441 -22.10 -11.80 -17.06
CA ARG A 441 -22.81 -13.06 -17.37
C ARG A 441 -22.30 -13.71 -18.64
N GLN A 442 -22.00 -12.92 -19.67
CA GLN A 442 -21.42 -13.43 -20.90
C GLN A 442 -20.06 -14.11 -20.64
N ILE A 443 -19.15 -13.44 -19.93
CA ILE A 443 -17.83 -14.02 -19.64
C ILE A 443 -17.92 -15.18 -18.64
N ALA A 444 -18.92 -15.19 -17.75
CA ALA A 444 -19.17 -16.30 -16.83
C ALA A 444 -19.38 -17.65 -17.55
N THR A 445 -20.00 -17.65 -18.74
CA THR A 445 -20.18 -18.87 -19.54
C THR A 445 -18.89 -19.41 -20.17
N GLU A 446 -17.84 -18.58 -20.26
CA GLU A 446 -16.57 -18.95 -20.89
C GLU A 446 -15.54 -19.47 -19.86
N ALA A 447 -15.76 -19.18 -18.57
CA ALA A 447 -14.84 -19.55 -17.49
C ALA A 447 -15.15 -20.94 -16.94
N ASN A 448 -14.13 -21.69 -16.52
CA ASN A 448 -14.35 -22.95 -15.78
C ASN A 448 -14.87 -22.70 -14.36
N LEU A 449 -14.49 -21.59 -13.75
CA LEU A 449 -14.97 -21.17 -12.44
C LEU A 449 -14.95 -19.64 -12.30
N ILE A 450 -15.64 -19.14 -11.27
CA ILE A 450 -15.74 -17.72 -10.96
C ILE A 450 -15.20 -17.48 -9.56
N LEU A 451 -14.34 -16.49 -9.44
CA LEU A 451 -13.71 -16.06 -8.20
C LEU A 451 -14.15 -14.63 -7.89
N ILE A 452 -14.68 -14.41 -6.70
CA ILE A 452 -15.15 -13.09 -6.27
C ILE A 452 -14.21 -12.54 -5.20
N GLY A 453 -13.41 -11.56 -5.61
CA GLY A 453 -12.36 -10.91 -4.82
C GLY A 453 -12.73 -9.52 -4.30
N THR A 454 -13.94 -9.35 -3.76
CA THR A 454 -14.37 -8.10 -3.16
C THR A 454 -13.66 -7.83 -1.82
N ASP A 455 -13.72 -6.58 -1.34
CA ASP A 455 -13.17 -6.19 -0.04
C ASP A 455 -13.58 -7.13 1.11
N PRO A 456 -12.69 -7.42 2.08
CA PRO A 456 -12.96 -8.33 3.18
C PRO A 456 -13.77 -7.64 4.29
N ASP A 457 -14.91 -7.03 3.97
CA ASP A 457 -15.84 -6.50 4.97
C ASP A 457 -17.28 -6.92 4.65
N ILE A 458 -18.23 -6.56 5.54
CA ILE A 458 -19.65 -6.90 5.35
C ILE A 458 -20.24 -6.29 4.05
N GLU A 459 -19.72 -5.15 3.60
CA GLU A 459 -20.17 -4.48 2.39
C GLU A 459 -19.68 -5.24 1.14
N GLY A 460 -18.41 -5.62 1.13
CA GLY A 460 -17.82 -6.49 0.11
C GLY A 460 -18.46 -7.87 0.08
N GLU A 461 -18.89 -8.41 1.23
CA GLU A 461 -19.61 -9.68 1.27
C GLU A 461 -20.99 -9.62 0.64
N LYS A 462 -21.73 -8.52 0.86
CA LYS A 462 -23.00 -8.30 0.17
C LYS A 462 -22.79 -8.19 -1.35
N ILE A 463 -21.78 -7.46 -1.80
CA ILE A 463 -21.45 -7.37 -3.24
C ILE A 463 -21.12 -8.76 -3.78
N ALA A 464 -20.39 -9.58 -3.01
CA ALA A 464 -20.07 -10.94 -3.43
C ALA A 464 -21.31 -11.82 -3.55
N TRP A 465 -22.25 -11.72 -2.61
CA TRP A 465 -23.54 -12.41 -2.69
C TRP A 465 -24.35 -12.00 -3.92
N ASP A 466 -24.41 -10.70 -4.23
CA ASP A 466 -25.12 -10.19 -5.40
C ASP A 466 -24.52 -10.72 -6.70
N LEU A 467 -23.20 -10.69 -6.80
CA LEU A 467 -22.47 -11.24 -7.93
C LEU A 467 -22.70 -12.74 -8.06
N LYS A 468 -22.60 -13.50 -6.96
CA LYS A 468 -22.87 -14.94 -6.94
C LYS A 468 -24.27 -15.21 -7.49
N THR A 469 -25.28 -14.48 -7.03
CA THR A 469 -26.67 -14.63 -7.49
C THR A 469 -26.82 -14.34 -8.99
N VAL A 470 -26.10 -13.34 -9.50
CA VAL A 470 -26.13 -12.95 -10.92
C VAL A 470 -25.50 -13.98 -11.84
N VAL A 471 -24.42 -14.64 -11.40
CA VAL A 471 -23.60 -15.52 -12.25
C VAL A 471 -23.87 -17.01 -12.06
N SER A 472 -24.41 -17.43 -10.91
CA SER A 472 -24.71 -18.85 -10.61
C SER A 472 -25.57 -19.55 -11.67
N PRO A 473 -26.57 -18.89 -12.32
CA PRO A 473 -27.32 -19.52 -13.41
C PRO A 473 -26.49 -19.85 -14.67
N PHE A 474 -25.32 -19.25 -14.82
CA PHE A 474 -24.43 -19.40 -15.98
C PHE A 474 -23.21 -20.27 -15.67
N ASN A 475 -22.83 -20.35 -14.39
CA ASN A 475 -21.72 -21.17 -13.90
C ASN A 475 -21.95 -21.48 -12.43
N ASP A 476 -22.00 -22.76 -12.06
CA ASP A 476 -22.24 -23.24 -10.69
C ASP A 476 -21.01 -23.13 -9.78
N SER A 477 -19.82 -23.04 -10.36
CA SER A 477 -18.53 -23.06 -9.68
C SER A 477 -18.10 -21.64 -9.29
N VAL A 478 -18.80 -21.06 -8.32
CA VAL A 478 -18.58 -19.69 -7.83
C VAL A 478 -18.02 -19.68 -6.42
N TYR A 479 -16.86 -19.06 -6.23
CA TYR A 479 -16.16 -19.02 -4.94
C TYR A 479 -15.78 -17.60 -4.52
N ARG A 480 -15.70 -17.39 -3.21
CA ARG A 480 -15.24 -16.16 -2.56
C ARG A 480 -13.72 -16.24 -2.31
N VAL A 481 -13.02 -15.15 -2.59
CA VAL A 481 -11.56 -15.01 -2.40
C VAL A 481 -11.25 -13.79 -1.53
N ARG A 482 -10.79 -14.00 -0.29
CA ARG A 482 -10.46 -12.91 0.64
C ARG A 482 -8.96 -12.63 0.65
N PHE A 483 -8.58 -11.37 0.48
CA PHE A 483 -7.21 -10.91 0.65
C PHE A 483 -7.20 -9.58 1.41
N HIS A 484 -6.23 -9.43 2.31
CA HIS A 484 -6.06 -8.24 3.15
C HIS A 484 -4.97 -7.30 2.61
N GLU A 485 -4.32 -7.67 1.52
CA GLU A 485 -3.33 -6.86 0.80
C GLU A 485 -3.39 -7.16 -0.70
N VAL A 486 -3.29 -6.13 -1.54
CA VAL A 486 -3.26 -6.27 -3.01
C VAL A 486 -1.81 -6.47 -3.46
N THR A 487 -1.19 -7.56 -3.01
CA THR A 487 0.17 -7.97 -3.39
C THR A 487 0.13 -9.30 -4.14
N ARG A 488 1.18 -9.63 -4.90
CA ARG A 488 1.25 -10.92 -5.61
C ARG A 488 1.14 -12.09 -4.65
N ARG A 489 1.85 -12.02 -3.52
CA ARG A 489 1.76 -12.99 -2.42
C ARG A 489 0.33 -13.13 -1.90
N GLY A 490 -0.30 -12.01 -1.50
CA GLY A 490 -1.66 -12.02 -0.95
C GLY A 490 -2.71 -12.56 -1.93
N ILE A 491 -2.60 -12.21 -3.22
CA ILE A 491 -3.49 -12.75 -4.25
C ILE A 491 -3.26 -14.25 -4.45
N VAL A 492 -2.01 -14.71 -4.62
CA VAL A 492 -1.72 -16.13 -4.82
C VAL A 492 -2.17 -16.98 -3.62
N GLU A 493 -1.89 -16.55 -2.38
CA GLU A 493 -2.36 -17.22 -1.16
C GLU A 493 -3.89 -17.30 -1.12
N SER A 494 -4.59 -16.21 -1.49
CA SER A 494 -6.06 -16.20 -1.49
C SER A 494 -6.67 -17.09 -2.58
N LEU A 495 -6.01 -17.22 -3.74
CA LEU A 495 -6.44 -18.10 -4.84
C LEU A 495 -6.31 -19.60 -4.50
N LEU A 496 -5.50 -19.94 -3.48
CA LEU A 496 -5.38 -21.30 -2.94
C LEU A 496 -6.40 -21.59 -1.84
N ASN A 497 -6.88 -20.56 -1.14
CA ASN A 497 -7.81 -20.65 -0.01
C ASN A 497 -9.16 -20.03 -0.39
N THR A 498 -9.84 -20.65 -1.34
CA THR A 498 -11.18 -20.23 -1.78
C THR A 498 -12.24 -20.71 -0.79
N GLU A 499 -13.23 -19.87 -0.53
CA GLU A 499 -14.33 -20.14 0.41
C GLU A 499 -15.70 -19.94 -0.28
N ASP A 500 -16.79 -20.21 0.41
CA ASP A 500 -18.11 -19.73 0.01
C ASP A 500 -18.42 -18.36 0.64
N VAL A 501 -19.40 -17.65 0.08
CA VAL A 501 -19.95 -16.41 0.63
C VAL A 501 -20.55 -16.70 2.01
N ASN A 502 -20.14 -15.93 3.01
CA ASN A 502 -20.63 -16.04 4.36
C ASN A 502 -22.00 -15.33 4.49
N LEU A 503 -23.06 -16.14 4.54
CA LEU A 503 -24.43 -15.65 4.63
C LEU A 503 -24.72 -14.82 5.90
N ASN A 504 -24.02 -15.05 7.01
CA ASN A 504 -24.24 -14.29 8.24
C ASN A 504 -23.76 -12.84 8.09
N LEU A 505 -22.64 -12.61 7.41
CA LEU A 505 -22.18 -11.27 7.07
C LEU A 505 -23.13 -10.57 6.09
N VAL A 506 -23.68 -11.31 5.12
CA VAL A 506 -24.70 -10.79 4.18
C VAL A 506 -25.96 -10.38 4.92
N LYS A 507 -26.46 -11.22 5.84
CA LYS A 507 -27.63 -10.94 6.68
C LYS A 507 -27.40 -9.71 7.56
N ALA A 508 -26.23 -9.58 8.19
CA ALA A 508 -25.90 -8.40 8.98
C ALA A 508 -25.88 -7.13 8.14
N GLN A 509 -25.31 -7.19 6.93
CA GLN A 509 -25.36 -6.06 5.99
C GLN A 509 -26.79 -5.73 5.56
N LEU A 510 -27.62 -6.74 5.32
CA LEU A 510 -29.02 -6.57 4.97
C LEU A 510 -29.78 -5.85 6.09
N VAL A 511 -29.69 -6.32 7.34
CA VAL A 511 -30.34 -5.68 8.50
C VAL A 511 -29.88 -4.23 8.64
N ARG A 512 -28.58 -3.97 8.56
CA ARG A 512 -28.04 -2.60 8.59
C ARG A 512 -28.64 -1.72 7.50
N ARG A 513 -28.76 -2.24 6.27
CA ARG A 513 -29.31 -1.50 5.13
C ARG A 513 -30.81 -1.25 5.27
N ILE A 514 -31.56 -2.21 5.81
CA ILE A 514 -33.00 -2.09 6.11
C ILE A 514 -33.22 -1.03 7.18
N GLU A 515 -32.44 -1.07 8.26
CA GLU A 515 -32.54 -0.11 9.35
C GLU A 515 -32.25 1.32 8.86
N ASP A 516 -31.11 1.53 8.21
CA ASP A 516 -30.73 2.83 7.64
C ASP A 516 -31.82 3.35 6.69
N ARG A 517 -32.47 2.45 5.95
CA ARG A 517 -33.56 2.79 5.02
C ARG A 517 -34.81 3.20 5.78
N TRP A 518 -35.32 2.37 6.69
CA TRP A 518 -36.59 2.64 7.36
C TRP A 518 -36.50 3.83 8.32
N ILE A 519 -35.53 3.82 9.24
CA ILE A 519 -35.36 4.91 10.19
C ILE A 519 -35.01 6.20 9.46
N GLY A 520 -34.12 6.10 8.47
CA GLY A 520 -33.69 7.24 7.68
C GLY A 520 -34.86 7.90 6.97
N PHE A 521 -35.68 7.12 6.26
CA PHE A 521 -36.82 7.67 5.51
C PHE A 521 -37.91 8.21 6.43
N GLU A 522 -38.29 7.49 7.49
CA GLU A 522 -39.35 7.93 8.39
C GLU A 522 -38.96 9.21 9.14
N LEU A 523 -37.76 9.26 9.75
CA LEU A 523 -37.31 10.47 10.44
C LEU A 523 -37.13 11.65 9.46
N SER A 524 -36.66 11.39 8.24
CA SER A 524 -36.56 12.43 7.21
C SER A 524 -37.93 12.98 6.84
N LYS A 525 -38.96 12.13 6.65
CA LYS A 525 -40.34 12.58 6.40
C LYS A 525 -40.88 13.46 7.54
N ARG A 526 -40.60 13.11 8.80
CA ARG A 526 -40.97 13.95 9.96
C ARG A 526 -40.26 15.30 9.96
N LEU A 527 -38.96 15.32 9.61
CA LEU A 527 -38.22 16.57 9.44
C LEU A 527 -38.78 17.41 8.30
N TRP A 528 -39.17 16.80 7.17
CA TRP A 528 -39.76 17.52 6.05
C TRP A 528 -41.07 18.17 6.43
N ALA A 529 -41.93 17.47 7.17
CA ALA A 529 -43.19 18.01 7.66
C ALA A 529 -42.98 19.18 8.62
N HIS A 530 -42.04 19.06 9.56
CA HIS A 530 -41.80 20.10 10.57
C HIS A 530 -41.07 21.34 10.03
N PHE A 531 -40.06 21.16 9.17
CA PHE A 531 -39.21 22.24 8.66
C PHE A 531 -39.56 22.68 7.23
N ASN A 532 -40.58 22.07 6.60
CA ASN A 532 -40.98 22.27 5.21
C ASN A 532 -39.81 22.19 4.22
N ASN A 533 -38.92 21.22 4.42
CA ASN A 533 -37.69 21.08 3.64
C ASN A 533 -37.37 19.62 3.33
N GLN A 534 -37.68 19.20 2.11
CA GLN A 534 -37.48 17.83 1.60
C GLN A 534 -36.01 17.43 1.40
N SER A 535 -35.07 18.36 1.61
CA SER A 535 -33.63 18.05 1.54
C SER A 535 -33.05 17.56 2.86
N LEU A 536 -33.80 17.61 3.97
CA LEU A 536 -33.32 17.18 5.28
C LEU A 536 -33.21 15.66 5.35
N SER A 537 -32.08 15.14 5.83
CA SER A 537 -32.00 13.74 6.24
C SER A 537 -31.78 13.58 7.74
N ALA A 538 -32.31 12.51 8.30
CA ALA A 538 -32.01 12.06 9.66
C ALA A 538 -31.60 10.59 9.63
N GLY A 539 -30.76 10.19 10.57
CA GLY A 539 -30.39 8.80 10.76
C GLY A 539 -30.01 8.57 12.21
N ARG A 540 -30.24 7.34 12.70
CA ARG A 540 -30.01 6.98 14.11
C ARG A 540 -28.59 7.30 14.57
N VAL A 541 -27.58 6.99 13.75
CA VAL A 541 -26.16 7.22 14.07
C VAL A 541 -25.75 8.70 13.96
N GLN A 542 -26.40 9.47 13.09
CA GLN A 542 -26.03 10.87 12.81
C GLN A 542 -26.43 11.81 13.95
N THR A 543 -27.59 11.56 14.57
CA THR A 543 -28.16 12.42 15.61
C THR A 543 -27.31 12.50 16.89
N PRO A 544 -26.81 11.38 17.48
CA PRO A 544 -25.89 11.42 18.61
C PRO A 544 -24.61 12.23 18.30
N VAL A 545 -24.03 12.01 17.12
CA VAL A 545 -22.80 12.70 16.70
C VAL A 545 -23.02 14.21 16.56
N LEU A 546 -24.16 14.62 15.98
CA LEU A 546 -24.57 16.03 15.94
C LEU A 546 -24.73 16.61 17.35
N GLY A 547 -25.35 15.85 18.26
CA GLY A 547 -25.49 16.22 19.67
C GLY A 547 -24.15 16.46 20.37
N TRP A 548 -23.15 15.60 20.15
CA TRP A 548 -21.80 15.79 20.69
C TRP A 548 -21.15 17.08 20.18
N VAL A 549 -21.27 17.40 18.88
CA VAL A 549 -20.76 18.66 18.32
C VAL A 549 -21.46 19.86 18.93
N ILE A 550 -22.78 19.80 19.14
CA ILE A 550 -23.56 20.87 19.78
C ILE A 550 -23.14 21.07 21.23
N ASN A 551 -23.05 20.00 22.01
CA ASN A 551 -22.62 20.05 23.42
C ASN A 551 -21.20 20.61 23.53
N ARG A 552 -20.29 20.16 22.67
CA ARG A 552 -18.92 20.67 22.64
C ARG A 552 -18.87 22.16 22.26
N TRP A 553 -19.74 22.60 21.36
CA TRP A 553 -19.87 24.02 21.02
C TRP A 553 -20.41 24.86 22.19
N GLN A 554 -21.35 24.33 22.98
CA GLN A 554 -21.83 25.00 24.20
C GLN A 554 -20.71 25.14 25.23
N ASP A 555 -19.90 24.10 25.42
CA ASP A 555 -18.74 24.19 26.30
C ASP A 555 -17.69 25.16 25.77
N TYR A 556 -17.38 25.13 24.47
CA TYR A 556 -16.46 26.09 23.84
C TYR A 556 -16.84 27.57 24.07
N LYS A 557 -18.15 27.87 24.18
CA LYS A 557 -18.62 29.23 24.50
C LYS A 557 -18.30 29.64 25.95
N LYS A 558 -18.26 28.69 26.87
CA LYS A 558 -17.83 28.94 28.26
C LYS A 558 -16.35 29.30 28.25
N LYS A 559 -15.97 30.34 28.99
CA LYS A 559 -14.59 30.83 29.06
C LYS A 559 -13.98 30.52 30.42
N ARG A 560 -12.69 30.17 30.41
CA ARG A 560 -11.86 29.94 31.59
C ARG A 560 -10.59 30.78 31.51
N TYR A 561 -10.06 31.17 32.65
CA TYR A 561 -8.72 31.76 32.71
C TYR A 561 -7.70 30.62 32.74
N MET A 562 -6.71 30.71 31.85
CA MET A 562 -5.53 29.86 31.87
C MET A 562 -4.31 30.74 32.11
N PHE A 563 -3.61 30.48 33.21
CA PHE A 563 -2.36 31.15 33.54
C PHE A 563 -1.23 30.18 33.22
N LYS A 564 -0.33 30.55 32.30
CA LYS A 564 0.85 29.77 31.98
C LYS A 564 2.06 30.41 32.67
N ILE A 565 2.70 29.66 33.55
CA ILE A 565 3.82 30.11 34.36
C ILE A 565 5.08 29.45 33.82
N PHE A 566 6.12 30.25 33.59
CA PHE A 566 7.43 29.80 33.13
C PHE A 566 8.45 30.05 34.25
N LEU A 567 9.05 28.96 34.71
CA LEU A 567 10.16 28.96 35.64
C LEU A 567 11.49 28.82 34.86
N PRO A 568 12.64 28.98 35.53
CA PRO A 568 13.94 28.64 34.95
C PRO A 568 14.01 27.21 34.38
N ASN A 569 15.05 26.94 33.59
CA ASN A 569 15.32 25.65 32.97
C ASN A 569 14.22 25.16 32.01
N ASN A 570 13.46 26.08 31.42
CA ASN A 570 12.34 25.82 30.50
C ASN A 570 11.20 24.99 31.13
N VAL A 571 11.11 24.97 32.47
CA VAL A 571 9.97 24.36 33.17
C VAL A 571 8.77 25.29 33.07
N SER A 572 7.63 24.77 32.60
CA SER A 572 6.39 25.53 32.57
C SER A 572 5.19 24.68 32.95
N PHE A 573 4.18 25.31 33.53
CA PHE A 573 2.93 24.68 33.91
C PHE A 573 1.76 25.63 33.71
N SER A 574 0.55 25.10 33.78
CA SER A 574 -0.67 25.88 33.57
C SER A 574 -1.67 25.69 34.71
N ILE A 575 -2.25 26.80 35.16
CA ILE A 575 -3.35 26.83 36.13
C ILE A 575 -4.60 27.24 35.39
N VAL A 576 -5.68 26.47 35.55
CA VAL A 576 -6.97 26.75 34.92
C VAL A 576 -7.99 27.09 36.00
N LYS A 577 -8.65 28.23 35.86
CA LYS A 577 -9.73 28.69 36.75
C LYS A 577 -10.98 29.03 35.95
N GLU A 578 -12.15 28.66 36.48
CA GLU A 578 -13.43 29.09 35.92
C GLU A 578 -13.55 30.62 35.94
N LYS A 579 -14.24 31.18 34.95
CA LYS A 579 -14.50 32.62 34.93
C LYS A 579 -15.42 32.97 36.11
N GLY A 580 -14.97 33.91 36.94
CA GLY A 580 -15.67 34.31 38.17
C GLY A 580 -15.15 33.64 39.45
N ALA A 581 -14.29 32.63 39.35
CA ALA A 581 -13.70 31.97 40.52
C ALA A 581 -12.67 32.83 41.28
N ILE A 582 -12.14 33.88 40.63
CA ILE A 582 -11.13 34.77 41.20
C ILE A 582 -11.79 36.09 41.62
N LYS A 583 -11.84 36.35 42.93
CA LYS A 583 -12.47 37.55 43.50
C LYS A 583 -11.70 38.84 43.14
N ASN A 584 -10.37 38.84 43.29
CA ASN A 584 -9.51 39.95 42.87
C ASN A 584 -8.45 39.47 41.87
N MET A 585 -8.64 39.80 40.59
CA MET A 585 -7.74 39.41 39.50
C MET A 585 -6.37 40.10 39.55
N LYS A 586 -6.31 41.35 40.04
CA LYS A 586 -5.07 42.13 40.09
C LYS A 586 -4.13 41.52 41.13
N ASP A 587 -4.65 41.25 42.33
CA ASP A 587 -3.88 40.63 43.41
C ASP A 587 -3.46 39.22 43.03
N TYR A 588 -4.37 38.43 42.42
CA TYR A 588 -4.04 37.08 41.96
C TYR A 588 -2.89 37.09 40.95
N LEU A 589 -2.92 37.99 39.95
CA LEU A 589 -1.82 38.12 38.98
C LEU A 589 -0.51 38.56 39.64
N ASN A 590 -0.55 39.55 40.54
CA ASN A 590 0.63 39.99 41.28
C ASN A 590 1.25 38.82 42.07
N ASN A 591 0.43 38.03 42.75
CA ASN A 591 0.87 36.87 43.51
C ASN A 591 1.41 35.75 42.60
N LEU A 592 0.87 35.57 41.39
CA LEU A 592 1.43 34.64 40.40
C LEU A 592 2.83 35.07 39.92
N HIS A 593 3.13 36.36 39.88
CA HIS A 593 4.45 36.92 39.53
C HIS A 593 5.46 36.90 40.69
N ASP A 594 5.00 36.53 41.89
CA ASP A 594 5.83 36.43 43.07
C ASP A 594 6.57 35.09 43.16
N TYR A 595 7.32 34.85 44.23
CA TYR A 595 8.10 33.64 44.42
C TYR A 595 7.25 32.37 44.50
N TRP A 596 7.68 31.35 43.76
CA TRP A 596 7.19 29.98 43.84
C TRP A 596 8.23 29.12 44.54
N SER A 597 7.80 28.35 45.53
CA SER A 597 8.64 27.33 46.15
C SER A 597 8.60 26.08 45.28
N VAL A 598 9.77 25.59 44.89
CA VAL A 598 9.96 24.31 44.20
C VAL A 598 10.55 23.34 45.20
N GLU A 599 9.81 22.27 45.48
CA GLU A 599 10.28 21.10 46.22
C GLU A 599 10.70 20.02 45.21
N ASP A 600 11.90 19.46 45.40
CA ASP A 600 12.34 18.28 44.65
C ASP A 600 11.77 17.02 45.31
N LEU A 601 10.97 16.26 44.57
CA LEU A 601 10.39 15.00 45.04
C LEU A 601 11.17 13.79 44.53
N GLY A 602 12.28 14.01 43.83
CA GLY A 602 13.21 12.97 43.39
C GLY A 602 13.17 12.68 41.89
N ILE A 603 14.15 11.88 41.46
CA ILE A 603 14.32 11.43 40.08
C ILE A 603 13.91 9.95 39.98
N TYR A 604 13.20 9.60 38.92
CA TYR A 604 12.81 8.23 38.62
C TYR A 604 12.90 7.96 37.12
N GLU A 605 12.90 6.68 36.75
CA GLU A 605 12.85 6.27 35.34
C GLU A 605 11.44 5.79 35.00
N GLU A 606 10.94 6.22 33.84
CA GLU A 606 9.66 5.78 33.31
C GLU A 606 9.86 5.06 31.97
N THR A 607 9.34 3.84 31.91
CA THR A 607 9.31 3.07 30.66
C THR A 607 8.09 3.49 29.85
N LEU A 608 8.31 4.15 28.73
CA LEU A 608 7.28 4.51 27.77
C LEU A 608 7.13 3.41 26.72
N SER A 609 5.91 2.90 26.57
CA SER A 609 5.58 1.96 25.50
C SER A 609 5.16 2.72 24.24
N PRO A 610 5.53 2.25 23.04
CA PRO A 610 4.98 2.80 21.81
C PRO A 610 3.47 2.58 21.75
N PHE A 611 2.80 3.37 20.93
CA PHE A 611 1.42 3.10 20.61
C PHE A 611 1.27 1.92 19.62
N PRO A 612 0.10 1.25 19.60
CA PRO A 612 -0.19 0.21 18.62
C PRO A 612 -0.19 0.75 17.18
N PRO A 613 -0.06 -0.12 16.16
CA PRO A 613 -0.21 0.25 14.76
C PRO A 613 -1.61 0.79 14.47
N TYR A 614 -1.79 1.45 13.32
CA TYR A 614 -3.03 2.15 13.01
C TYR A 614 -4.22 1.22 12.86
N THR A 615 -5.31 1.57 13.54
CA THR A 615 -6.69 1.24 13.15
C THR A 615 -7.24 2.34 12.24
N THR A 616 -8.43 2.15 11.67
CA THR A 616 -9.08 3.18 10.82
C THR A 616 -9.31 4.49 11.57
N SER A 617 -9.82 4.42 12.80
CA SER A 617 -10.07 5.59 13.64
C SER A 617 -8.80 6.32 14.02
N ASP A 618 -7.75 5.59 14.40
CA ASP A 618 -6.45 6.19 14.75
C ASP A 618 -5.83 6.88 13.52
N LEU A 619 -5.93 6.26 12.34
CA LEU A 619 -5.43 6.84 11.09
C LEU A 619 -6.17 8.13 10.74
N ILE A 620 -7.50 8.13 10.81
CA ILE A 620 -8.31 9.32 10.52
C ILE A 620 -7.96 10.45 11.51
N ARG A 621 -7.85 10.13 12.81
CA ARG A 621 -7.49 11.09 13.85
C ARG A 621 -6.14 11.74 13.58
N ASP A 622 -5.13 10.92 13.36
CA ASP A 622 -3.76 11.39 13.20
C ASP A 622 -3.56 12.09 11.84
N ALA A 623 -4.21 11.62 10.76
CA ALA A 623 -4.21 12.32 9.47
C ALA A 623 -4.87 13.70 9.56
N SER A 624 -5.96 13.84 10.33
CA SER A 624 -6.57 15.14 10.60
C SER A 624 -5.62 16.05 11.38
N LYS A 625 -5.00 15.53 12.45
CA LYS A 625 -4.10 16.28 13.34
C LYS A 625 -2.80 16.72 12.65
N PHE A 626 -2.13 15.80 11.95
CA PHE A 626 -0.78 16.03 11.43
C PHE A 626 -0.76 16.46 9.96
N LEU A 627 -1.76 16.06 9.17
CA LEU A 627 -1.79 16.35 7.72
C LEU A 627 -2.87 17.36 7.34
N GLY A 628 -3.81 17.69 8.26
CA GLY A 628 -4.95 18.55 7.98
C GLY A 628 -5.98 17.90 7.06
N PHE A 629 -6.02 16.56 6.99
CA PHE A 629 -6.97 15.87 6.12
C PHE A 629 -8.36 15.82 6.74
N SER A 630 -9.40 15.95 5.90
CA SER A 630 -10.75 15.56 6.27
C SER A 630 -10.84 14.03 6.42
N ALA A 631 -11.84 13.53 7.13
CA ALA A 631 -12.04 12.09 7.29
C ALA A 631 -12.26 11.39 5.93
N GLU A 632 -13.01 12.02 5.02
CA GLU A 632 -13.23 11.54 3.65
C GLU A 632 -11.92 11.50 2.84
N LYS A 633 -11.09 12.54 2.93
CA LYS A 633 -9.80 12.59 2.22
C LYS A 633 -8.85 11.52 2.75
N ALA A 634 -8.74 11.36 4.07
CA ALA A 634 -7.90 10.33 4.67
C ALA A 634 -8.28 8.93 4.19
N MET A 635 -9.59 8.62 4.20
CA MET A 635 -10.09 7.31 3.73
C MET A 635 -9.92 7.11 2.22
N THR A 636 -10.12 8.15 1.41
CA THR A 636 -9.90 8.07 -0.05
C THR A 636 -8.44 7.76 -0.37
N MET A 637 -7.50 8.44 0.29
CA MET A 637 -6.06 8.19 0.10
C MET A 637 -5.67 6.79 0.61
N ALA A 638 -6.20 6.37 1.75
CA ALA A 638 -5.93 5.03 2.29
C ALA A 638 -6.48 3.92 1.36
N GLN A 639 -7.70 4.09 0.82
CA GLN A 639 -8.27 3.18 -0.16
C GLN A 639 -7.38 3.08 -1.41
N GLN A 640 -6.91 4.20 -1.94
CA GLN A 640 -6.03 4.22 -3.10
C GLN A 640 -4.68 3.54 -2.82
N LEU A 641 -4.08 3.77 -1.64
CA LEU A 641 -2.86 3.07 -1.23
C LEU A 641 -3.08 1.55 -1.11
N PHE A 642 -4.22 1.11 -0.57
CA PHE A 642 -4.59 -0.30 -0.48
C PHE A 642 -4.78 -0.94 -1.87
N GLU A 643 -5.54 -0.31 -2.76
CA GLU A 643 -5.80 -0.79 -4.14
C GLU A 643 -4.52 -0.89 -4.99
N LEU A 644 -3.50 -0.11 -4.64
CA LEU A 644 -2.17 -0.13 -5.25
C LEU A 644 -1.21 -1.13 -4.59
N GLY A 645 -1.66 -1.83 -3.54
CA GLY A 645 -0.86 -2.82 -2.84
C GLY A 645 0.26 -2.24 -2.00
N LEU A 646 0.12 -1.00 -1.51
CA LEU A 646 1.12 -0.32 -0.68
C LEU A 646 0.85 -0.46 0.82
N ILE A 647 -0.41 -0.63 1.21
CA ILE A 647 -0.82 -0.86 2.59
C ILE A 647 -1.82 -2.02 2.69
N THR A 648 -1.95 -2.59 3.87
CA THR A 648 -3.00 -3.56 4.21
C THR A 648 -4.38 -2.90 4.21
N TYR A 649 -5.44 -3.72 4.32
CA TYR A 649 -6.81 -3.24 4.28
C TYR A 649 -7.09 -2.14 5.31
N HIS A 650 -7.57 -1.00 4.82
CA HIS A 650 -7.64 0.26 5.56
C HIS A 650 -8.90 0.42 6.43
N ARG A 651 -9.89 -0.49 6.32
CA ARG A 651 -11.11 -0.51 7.14
C ARG A 651 -11.02 -1.62 8.18
N THR A 652 -10.34 -1.33 9.28
CA THR A 652 -9.99 -2.29 10.34
C THR A 652 -10.06 -1.63 11.71
N ASP A 653 -10.66 -2.32 12.67
CA ASP A 653 -10.60 -1.98 14.10
C ASP A 653 -9.52 -2.80 14.83
N SER A 654 -8.80 -3.67 14.12
CA SER A 654 -7.78 -4.55 14.68
C SER A 654 -6.42 -3.87 14.73
N THR A 655 -5.70 -4.02 15.84
CA THR A 655 -4.29 -3.65 15.98
C THR A 655 -3.35 -4.81 15.70
N ARG A 656 -3.87 -6.00 15.38
CA ARG A 656 -3.07 -7.22 15.18
C ARG A 656 -2.06 -7.05 14.05
N VAL A 657 -0.86 -7.59 14.25
CA VAL A 657 0.22 -7.69 13.26
C VAL A 657 0.54 -9.16 12.99
N SER A 658 0.51 -9.57 11.73
CA SER A 658 0.88 -10.92 11.30
C SER A 658 2.40 -11.17 11.41
N SER A 659 2.82 -12.43 11.41
CA SER A 659 4.25 -12.80 11.37
C SER A 659 4.98 -12.18 10.18
N TYR A 660 4.31 -12.09 9.02
CA TYR A 660 4.84 -11.43 7.83
C TYR A 660 4.96 -9.90 8.02
N GLY A 661 3.97 -9.28 8.66
CA GLY A 661 4.07 -7.87 9.07
C GLY A 661 5.27 -7.62 9.99
N ILE A 662 5.50 -8.50 10.97
CA ILE A 662 6.65 -8.42 11.88
C ILE A 662 7.97 -8.53 11.11
N SER A 663 8.08 -9.42 10.11
CA SER A 663 9.30 -9.49 9.28
C SER A 663 9.53 -8.23 8.44
N ILE A 664 8.47 -7.60 7.91
CA ILE A 664 8.57 -6.32 7.21
C ILE A 664 9.08 -5.22 8.15
N ALA A 665 8.54 -5.16 9.37
CA ALA A 665 8.98 -4.18 10.36
C ALA A 665 10.45 -4.38 10.74
N LYS A 666 10.88 -5.64 10.91
CA LYS A 666 12.27 -5.99 11.21
C LYS A 666 13.21 -5.45 10.12
N GLU A 667 12.91 -5.71 8.84
CA GLU A 667 13.72 -5.24 7.70
C GLU A 667 13.75 -3.70 7.61
N LEU A 668 12.60 -3.04 7.81
CA LEU A 668 12.53 -1.57 7.83
C LEU A 668 13.34 -0.96 8.98
N ILE A 669 13.24 -1.51 10.19
CA ILE A 669 13.95 -1.01 11.37
C ILE A 669 15.46 -1.23 11.24
N GLU A 670 15.87 -2.38 10.72
CA GLU A 670 17.27 -2.67 10.42
C GLU A 670 17.84 -1.71 9.37
N GLY A 671 17.08 -1.40 8.31
CA GLY A 671 17.51 -0.50 7.25
C GLY A 671 17.52 1.00 7.62
N LEU A 672 16.62 1.45 8.49
CA LEU A 672 16.47 2.86 8.85
C LEU A 672 17.17 3.24 10.17
N TYR A 673 17.34 2.28 11.08
CA TYR A 673 17.86 2.49 12.42
C TYR A 673 18.91 1.43 12.75
N SER A 674 18.56 0.43 13.56
CA SER A 674 19.41 -0.70 13.90
C SER A 674 18.54 -1.85 14.41
N LEU A 675 18.97 -3.08 14.21
CA LEU A 675 18.24 -4.25 14.67
C LEU A 675 18.14 -4.32 16.21
N ASN A 676 19.04 -3.65 16.94
CA ASN A 676 19.04 -3.65 18.41
C ASN A 676 17.81 -2.95 19.03
N VAL A 677 17.12 -2.09 18.29
CA VAL A 677 15.91 -1.38 18.74
C VAL A 677 14.63 -2.06 18.26
N PHE A 678 14.70 -3.19 17.56
CA PHE A 678 13.54 -3.98 17.16
C PHE A 678 12.95 -4.76 18.34
N GLN A 679 11.62 -4.83 18.41
CA GLN A 679 10.86 -5.69 19.30
C GLN A 679 9.60 -6.18 18.61
N ALA A 680 9.52 -7.49 18.35
CA ALA A 680 8.35 -8.12 17.76
C ALA A 680 7.14 -8.00 18.71
N ARG A 681 6.04 -7.43 18.20
CA ARG A 681 4.76 -7.34 18.93
C ARG A 681 3.60 -7.67 18.00
N SER A 682 2.80 -8.68 18.36
CA SER A 682 1.59 -9.04 17.60
C SER A 682 0.42 -8.08 17.84
N TRP A 683 0.42 -7.34 18.97
CA TRP A 683 -0.60 -6.34 19.33
C TRP A 683 -2.06 -6.89 19.35
N GLU A 684 -2.25 -8.16 19.71
CA GLU A 684 -3.58 -8.78 19.73
C GLU A 684 -4.50 -8.12 20.75
N ILE A 685 -5.62 -7.58 20.25
CA ILE A 685 -6.78 -7.18 21.04
C ILE A 685 -7.93 -8.12 20.64
N THR A 686 -8.34 -8.98 21.57
CA THR A 686 -9.53 -9.82 21.45
C THR A 686 -10.74 -9.05 21.99
N ALA A 687 -11.31 -8.16 21.17
CA ALA A 687 -12.62 -7.57 21.47
C ALA A 687 -13.73 -8.32 20.70
N PRO A 688 -14.94 -8.46 21.28
CA PRO A 688 -16.10 -9.01 20.57
C PRO A 688 -16.38 -8.24 19.28
N GLY A 689 -16.64 -8.94 18.16
CA GLY A 689 -16.95 -8.33 16.86
C GLY A 689 -15.75 -8.00 15.96
N ILE A 690 -14.51 -8.11 16.46
CA ILE A 690 -13.32 -8.03 15.60
C ILE A 690 -13.22 -9.34 14.80
N GLN A 691 -13.31 -9.25 13.47
CA GLN A 691 -13.05 -10.40 12.61
C GLN A 691 -11.59 -10.84 12.82
N ALA A 692 -11.39 -12.04 13.36
CA ALA A 692 -10.09 -12.56 13.79
C ALA A 692 -8.98 -12.55 12.71
N ALA A 693 -9.35 -12.46 11.43
CA ALA A 693 -8.43 -12.39 10.30
C ALA A 693 -7.91 -10.97 9.99
N HIS A 694 -8.53 -9.90 10.52
CA HIS A 694 -8.15 -8.52 10.15
C HIS A 694 -6.85 -8.09 10.82
N GLU A 695 -5.97 -7.52 10.00
CA GLU A 695 -4.72 -6.92 10.42
C GLU A 695 -4.87 -5.40 10.60
N CYS A 696 -3.95 -4.78 11.33
CA CYS A 696 -3.78 -3.34 11.39
C CYS A 696 -3.45 -2.74 10.01
N ILE A 697 -3.53 -1.41 9.91
CA ILE A 697 -3.08 -0.65 8.75
C ILE A 697 -1.56 -0.47 8.81
N ARG A 698 -0.84 -1.13 7.90
CA ARG A 698 0.62 -1.10 7.79
C ARG A 698 1.07 -1.15 6.32
N PRO A 699 2.34 -0.81 6.02
CA PRO A 699 2.94 -1.09 4.72
C PRO A 699 2.94 -2.59 4.40
N THR A 700 2.77 -2.92 3.13
CA THR A 700 2.83 -4.31 2.62
C THR A 700 4.25 -4.77 2.28
N ARG A 701 5.20 -3.85 2.22
CA ARG A 701 6.58 -4.09 1.81
C ARG A 701 7.54 -3.28 2.68
N ALA A 702 8.78 -3.76 2.80
CA ALA A 702 9.86 -3.05 3.49
C ALA A 702 10.42 -1.90 2.63
N ILE A 703 9.59 -0.89 2.37
CA ILE A 703 9.95 0.29 1.57
C ILE A 703 9.61 1.55 2.37
N ASP A 704 10.61 2.37 2.66
CA ASP A 704 10.38 3.67 3.28
C ASP A 704 9.78 4.69 2.30
N ASP A 705 9.29 5.82 2.81
CA ASP A 705 8.60 6.82 2.00
C ASP A 705 9.50 7.50 0.96
N LYS A 706 10.80 7.69 1.25
CA LYS A 706 11.75 8.29 0.31
C LYS A 706 12.10 7.31 -0.79
N THR A 707 12.38 6.05 -0.43
CA THR A 707 12.65 4.99 -1.40
C THR A 707 11.45 4.78 -2.32
N LEU A 708 10.22 4.75 -1.80
CA LEU A 708 9.02 4.61 -2.61
C LEU A 708 8.87 5.77 -3.62
N GLN A 709 9.05 7.02 -3.17
CA GLN A 709 9.03 8.19 -4.06
C GLN A 709 10.08 8.06 -5.18
N ASN A 710 11.27 7.56 -4.84
CA ASN A 710 12.33 7.33 -5.82
C ASN A 710 12.02 6.21 -6.79
N LEU A 711 11.51 5.06 -6.33
CA LEU A 711 11.13 3.96 -7.22
C LEU A 711 10.07 4.39 -8.23
N VAL A 712 9.10 5.19 -7.80
CA VAL A 712 8.06 5.76 -8.68
C VAL A 712 8.65 6.74 -9.69
N ARG A 713 9.49 7.67 -9.23
CA ARG A 713 10.07 8.71 -10.08
C ARG A 713 11.11 8.17 -11.05
N THR A 714 11.93 7.22 -10.59
CA THR A 714 12.85 6.44 -11.42
C THR A 714 12.13 5.40 -12.29
N GLY A 715 10.80 5.28 -12.18
CA GLY A 715 9.95 4.47 -13.04
C GLY A 715 10.26 2.97 -12.95
N ILE A 716 10.84 2.55 -11.83
CA ILE A 716 10.96 1.14 -11.49
C ILE A 716 9.56 0.65 -11.09
N TYR A 717 8.85 1.45 -10.29
CA TYR A 717 7.46 1.19 -9.92
C TYR A 717 6.49 1.97 -10.82
N HIS A 718 5.52 1.25 -11.37
CA HIS A 718 4.47 1.79 -12.23
C HIS A 718 3.10 1.37 -11.73
N PHE A 719 2.41 2.29 -11.07
CA PHE A 719 1.06 2.08 -10.57
C PHE A 719 0.00 2.39 -11.65
N PRO A 720 -1.18 1.73 -11.61
CA PRO A 720 -2.31 2.09 -12.48
C PRO A 720 -2.79 3.54 -12.36
N MET A 721 -2.53 4.19 -11.22
CA MET A 721 -2.79 5.62 -11.00
C MET A 721 -1.52 6.33 -10.49
N LYS A 722 -1.45 7.64 -10.70
CA LYS A 722 -0.34 8.47 -10.20
C LYS A 722 -0.53 8.73 -8.71
N LEU A 723 0.51 8.49 -7.92
CA LEU A 723 0.56 8.90 -6.52
C LEU A 723 0.79 10.42 -6.44
N THR A 724 0.00 11.09 -5.60
CA THR A 724 0.16 12.52 -5.29
C THR A 724 0.99 12.69 -4.01
N ASN A 725 1.40 13.92 -3.70
CA ASN A 725 2.12 14.21 -2.43
C ASN A 725 1.32 13.79 -1.19
N ASP A 726 -0.01 13.92 -1.24
CA ASP A 726 -0.88 13.50 -0.12
C ASP A 726 -0.84 11.98 0.12
N HIS A 727 -0.66 11.18 -0.93
CA HIS A 727 -0.46 9.73 -0.79
C HIS A 727 0.85 9.43 -0.05
N PHE A 728 1.94 10.09 -0.45
CA PHE A 728 3.24 9.89 0.20
C PHE A 728 3.23 10.36 1.66
N ARG A 729 2.58 11.49 1.96
CA ARG A 729 2.41 11.99 3.34
C ARG A 729 1.60 11.01 4.21
N LEU A 730 0.51 10.44 3.69
CA LEU A 730 -0.28 9.45 4.43
C LEU A 730 0.50 8.14 4.60
N TYR A 731 1.18 7.67 3.55
CA TYR A 731 2.02 6.49 3.62
C TYR A 731 3.14 6.65 4.65
N GLN A 732 3.82 7.80 4.68
CA GLN A 732 4.84 8.12 5.68
C GLN A 732 4.28 8.10 7.10
N LEU A 733 3.08 8.65 7.31
CA LEU A 733 2.42 8.61 8.62
C LEU A 733 2.18 7.15 9.07
N ILE A 734 1.63 6.31 8.17
CA ILE A 734 1.39 4.89 8.42
C ILE A 734 2.70 4.16 8.73
N LEU A 735 3.73 4.38 7.91
CA LEU A 735 5.06 3.79 8.07
C LEU A 735 5.66 4.11 9.45
N LYS A 736 5.69 5.39 9.85
CA LYS A 736 6.27 5.83 11.12
C LYS A 736 5.55 5.19 12.32
N ARG A 737 4.21 5.16 12.30
CA ARG A 737 3.43 4.53 13.37
C ARG A 737 3.67 3.03 13.45
N PHE A 738 3.70 2.36 12.30
CA PHE A 738 3.93 0.91 12.23
C PHE A 738 5.32 0.53 12.76
N ILE A 739 6.37 1.20 12.28
CA ILE A 739 7.75 1.00 12.75
C ILE A 739 7.84 1.25 14.25
N ALA A 740 7.35 2.38 14.76
CA ALA A 740 7.39 2.69 16.19
C ALA A 740 6.71 1.60 17.03
N SER A 741 5.59 1.04 16.56
CA SER A 741 4.88 -0.05 17.24
C SER A 741 5.69 -1.35 17.38
N GLN A 742 6.73 -1.52 16.56
CA GLN A 742 7.63 -2.69 16.54
C GLN A 742 9.04 -2.37 17.05
N MET A 743 9.23 -1.22 17.71
CA MET A 743 10.50 -0.83 18.35
C MET A 743 10.44 -0.97 19.87
N LYS A 744 11.59 -1.20 20.52
CA LYS A 744 11.69 -1.27 21.99
C LYS A 744 11.08 -0.05 22.69
N ASN A 745 10.66 -0.28 23.93
CA ASN A 745 10.21 0.80 24.81
C ASN A 745 11.31 1.85 24.98
N ALA A 746 10.92 3.09 25.27
CA ALA A 746 11.88 4.14 25.62
C ALA A 746 11.98 4.25 27.14
N ILE A 747 13.18 4.43 27.67
CA ILE A 747 13.41 4.67 29.10
C ILE A 747 13.79 6.15 29.25
N ILE A 748 12.92 6.90 29.93
CA ILE A 748 13.07 8.33 30.13
C ILE A 748 13.30 8.58 31.62
N GLN A 749 14.39 9.28 31.95
CA GLN A 749 14.58 9.83 33.28
C GLN A 749 13.67 11.04 33.44
N LYS A 750 12.89 11.06 34.52
CA LYS A 750 12.02 12.16 34.91
C LYS A 750 12.38 12.67 36.30
N GLN A 751 12.27 13.97 36.48
CA GLN A 751 12.30 14.59 37.80
C GLN A 751 10.86 14.90 38.22
N LYS A 752 10.47 14.45 39.41
CA LYS A 752 9.20 14.83 40.04
C LYS A 752 9.46 16.06 40.90
N ILE A 753 8.73 17.13 40.63
CA ILE A 753 8.82 18.36 41.43
C ILE A 753 7.43 18.76 41.90
N ARG A 754 7.39 19.52 42.98
CA ARG A 754 6.18 20.17 43.45
C ARG A 754 6.39 21.67 43.53
N VAL A 755 5.52 22.40 42.85
CA VAL A 755 5.55 23.86 42.79
C VAL A 755 4.43 24.41 43.66
N ILE A 756 4.75 25.29 44.59
CA ILE A 756 3.85 25.82 45.61
C ILE A 756 3.89 27.34 45.58
N ASN A 757 2.70 27.96 45.58
CA ASN A 757 2.54 29.38 45.87
C ASN A 757 1.37 29.55 46.84
N ASN A 758 1.71 29.83 48.09
CA ASN A 758 0.75 29.96 49.19
C ASN A 758 -0.15 31.19 49.04
N ALA A 759 0.33 32.25 48.38
CA ALA A 759 -0.44 33.49 48.19
C ALA A 759 -1.60 33.34 47.19
N VAL A 760 -1.54 32.31 46.33
CA VAL A 760 -2.67 31.91 45.46
C VAL A 760 -3.29 30.57 45.84
N ASN A 761 -2.83 29.94 46.92
CA ASN A 761 -3.23 28.61 47.37
C ASN A 761 -3.15 27.54 46.26
N GLU A 762 -2.04 27.53 45.51
CA GLU A 762 -1.80 26.57 44.43
C GLU A 762 -0.65 25.63 44.82
N LYS A 763 -0.87 24.34 44.58
CA LYS A 763 0.10 23.26 44.80
C LYS A 763 0.01 22.29 43.63
N ILE A 764 1.07 22.21 42.84
CA ILE A 764 1.07 21.47 41.56
C ILE A 764 2.25 20.51 41.55
N GLU A 765 1.98 19.23 41.33
CA GLU A 765 3.03 18.24 41.08
C GLU A 765 3.25 18.09 39.57
N LEU A 766 4.51 18.16 39.15
CA LEU A 766 4.93 18.04 37.76
C LEU A 766 5.94 16.91 37.64
N SER A 767 5.92 16.25 36.49
CA SER A 767 6.99 15.32 36.07
C SER A 767 7.61 15.87 34.80
N ILE A 768 8.89 16.23 34.86
CA ILE A 768 9.63 16.78 33.73
C ILE A 768 10.59 15.73 33.18
N ASN A 769 10.61 15.56 31.85
CA ASN A 769 11.57 14.68 31.19
C ASN A 769 12.95 15.35 31.22
N THR A 770 13.93 14.74 31.87
CA THR A 770 15.27 15.33 32.00
C THR A 770 16.28 14.72 31.03
N LYS A 771 16.18 13.42 30.78
CA LYS A 771 17.12 12.69 29.94
C LYS A 771 16.47 11.48 29.29
N VAL A 772 16.83 11.20 28.04
CA VAL A 772 16.54 9.92 27.39
C VAL A 772 17.66 8.94 27.74
N GLN A 773 17.37 7.88 28.49
CA GLN A 773 18.35 6.84 28.83
C GLN A 773 18.43 5.82 27.71
N GLU A 774 17.28 5.31 27.28
CA GLU A 774 17.14 4.45 26.11
C GLU A 774 16.11 5.05 25.17
N PRO A 775 16.48 5.37 23.91
CA PRO A 775 15.58 6.09 23.03
C PRO A 775 14.44 5.20 22.49
N GLY A 776 14.66 3.90 22.27
CA GLY A 776 13.63 2.99 21.76
C GLY A 776 12.87 3.58 20.56
N TYR A 777 11.54 3.48 20.58
CA TYR A 777 10.66 4.04 19.54
C TYR A 777 10.71 5.57 19.39
N THR A 778 11.27 6.30 20.37
CA THR A 778 11.33 7.77 20.32
C THR A 778 12.32 8.31 19.29
N LEU A 779 13.16 7.44 18.71
CA LEU A 779 13.92 7.76 17.48
C LEU A 779 13.00 8.13 16.30
N VAL A 780 11.75 7.68 16.32
CA VAL A 780 10.76 7.97 15.28
C VAL A 780 9.92 9.21 15.64
N THR A 781 9.48 9.31 16.90
CA THR A 781 8.50 10.32 17.33
C THR A 781 9.11 11.57 17.95
N GLY A 782 10.35 11.48 18.45
CA GLY A 782 10.98 12.48 19.30
C GLY A 782 10.40 12.53 20.72
N VAL A 783 11.20 13.04 21.66
CA VAL A 783 10.79 13.39 23.04
C VAL A 783 11.46 14.70 23.42
N HIS A 784 10.68 15.63 23.98
CA HIS A 784 11.21 16.88 24.52
C HIS A 784 11.77 16.62 25.94
N VAL A 785 13.01 17.05 26.17
CA VAL A 785 13.70 17.02 27.48
C VAL A 785 14.08 18.42 27.92
N VAL A 786 14.11 18.66 29.22
CA VAL A 786 14.50 19.93 29.86
C VAL A 786 15.59 19.68 30.89
N GLN A 787 16.30 20.73 31.33
CA GLN A 787 17.25 20.57 32.42
C GLN A 787 16.51 20.37 33.75
N PRO A 788 17.04 19.54 34.68
CA PRO A 788 16.50 19.42 36.03
C PRO A 788 16.47 20.78 36.74
N ILE A 789 15.52 20.98 37.65
CA ILE A 789 15.42 22.19 38.47
C ILE A 789 15.70 21.85 39.93
N SER A 790 16.58 22.61 40.59
CA SER A 790 16.90 22.39 42.01
C SER A 790 15.77 22.90 42.91
N ALA A 791 15.65 22.33 44.11
CA ALA A 791 14.74 22.86 45.11
C ALA A 791 15.13 24.31 45.48
N GLY A 792 14.14 25.17 45.73
CA GLY A 792 14.38 26.57 46.06
C GLY A 792 13.19 27.50 45.81
N LEU A 793 13.41 28.79 46.01
CA LEU A 793 12.44 29.84 45.71
C LEU A 793 12.78 30.49 44.37
N PHE A 794 11.85 30.47 43.44
CA PHE A 794 12.03 30.99 42.09
C PHE A 794 10.99 32.04 41.78
N LYS A 795 11.43 33.17 41.25
CA LYS A 795 10.52 34.13 40.61
C LYS A 795 10.26 33.68 39.17
N PRO A 796 9.00 33.63 38.70
CA PRO A 796 8.69 33.28 37.32
C PRO A 796 9.37 34.21 36.33
N ILE A 797 9.95 33.63 35.28
CA ILE A 797 10.52 34.36 34.15
C ILE A 797 9.39 35.05 33.38
N LYS A 798 8.26 34.36 33.23
CA LYS A 798 7.09 34.85 32.51
C LYS A 798 5.83 34.27 33.11
N VAL A 799 4.79 35.09 33.20
CA VAL A 799 3.42 34.65 33.47
C VAL A 799 2.56 35.19 32.34
N GLU A 800 1.87 34.29 31.65
CA GLU A 800 0.96 34.64 30.57
C GLU A 800 -0.47 34.31 30.99
N LYS A 801 -1.36 35.28 30.84
CA LYS A 801 -2.79 35.11 31.07
C LYS A 801 -3.51 34.97 29.74
N TYR A 802 -4.27 33.90 29.61
CA TYR A 802 -5.14 33.65 28.47
C TYR A 802 -6.59 33.51 28.94
N LEU A 803 -7.51 34.06 28.14
CA LEU A 803 -8.92 33.73 28.24
C LEU A 803 -9.23 32.67 27.18
N VAL A 804 -9.33 31.41 27.60
CA VAL A 804 -9.50 30.26 26.71
C VAL A 804 -10.91 29.69 26.80
N PRO A 805 -11.42 29.05 25.73
CA PRO A 805 -12.59 28.17 25.81
C PRO A 805 -12.42 27.08 26.88
N SER A 806 -13.50 26.65 27.53
CA SER A 806 -13.44 25.54 28.50
C SER A 806 -13.16 24.18 27.85
N ALA A 807 -13.50 24.03 26.58
CA ALA A 807 -13.22 22.85 25.76
C ALA A 807 -12.85 23.27 24.33
N SER A 808 -11.96 22.51 23.68
CA SER A 808 -11.65 22.70 22.25
C SER A 808 -12.73 22.06 21.38
N LEU A 809 -13.03 22.72 20.25
CA LEU A 809 -13.90 22.16 19.23
C LEU A 809 -13.32 20.86 18.68
N PHE A 810 -14.20 19.94 18.29
CA PHE A 810 -13.82 18.71 17.61
C PHE A 810 -13.23 19.02 16.24
N THR A 811 -12.13 18.36 15.88
CA THR A 811 -11.79 18.11 14.47
C THR A 811 -12.64 16.94 13.94
N GLN A 812 -12.62 16.72 12.63
CA GLN A 812 -13.17 15.50 12.03
C GLN A 812 -12.48 14.23 12.55
N GLY A 813 -11.20 14.30 12.90
CA GLY A 813 -10.48 13.19 13.53
C GLY A 813 -10.91 12.90 14.97
N GLU A 814 -11.07 13.95 15.78
CA GLU A 814 -11.47 13.83 17.19
C GLU A 814 -12.92 13.33 17.32
N ILE A 815 -13.84 13.72 16.43
CA ILE A 815 -15.21 13.19 16.46
C ILE A 815 -15.26 11.71 16.07
N VAL A 816 -14.40 11.25 15.13
CA VAL A 816 -14.30 9.83 14.79
C VAL A 816 -13.73 9.00 15.94
N GLU A 817 -12.76 9.55 16.68
CA GLU A 817 -12.27 8.90 17.91
C GLU A 817 -13.39 8.77 18.96
N GLU A 818 -14.23 9.81 19.10
CA GLU A 818 -15.38 9.80 20.02
C GLU A 818 -16.41 8.75 19.61
N MET A 819 -16.72 8.66 18.31
CA MET A 819 -17.58 7.63 17.73
C MET A 819 -17.10 6.22 18.09
N ARG A 820 -15.80 5.93 17.89
CA ARG A 820 -15.22 4.63 18.24
C ARG A 820 -15.30 4.34 19.74
N LYS A 821 -14.93 5.29 20.60
CA LYS A 821 -14.95 5.12 22.07
C LYS A 821 -16.34 4.77 22.59
N ASN A 822 -17.36 5.40 22.03
CA ASN A 822 -18.76 5.19 22.39
C ASN A 822 -19.43 4.07 21.59
N ARG A 823 -18.69 3.35 20.72
CA ARG A 823 -19.19 2.27 19.84
C ARG A 823 -20.35 2.71 18.93
N ILE A 824 -20.24 3.92 18.39
CA ILE A 824 -21.19 4.48 17.42
C ILE A 824 -20.57 4.43 16.02
N GLY A 825 -21.11 3.59 15.15
CA GLY A 825 -20.59 3.38 13.79
C GLY A 825 -19.39 2.44 13.73
N ARG A 826 -18.80 2.31 12.53
CA ARG A 826 -17.73 1.36 12.18
C ARG A 826 -16.73 1.97 11.20
N PRO A 827 -15.57 1.35 10.96
CA PRO A 827 -14.58 1.79 9.96
C PRO A 827 -15.14 2.15 8.59
N SER A 828 -16.17 1.43 8.13
CA SER A 828 -16.84 1.66 6.85
C SER A 828 -17.81 2.87 6.85
N THR A 829 -18.18 3.38 8.04
CA THR A 829 -19.21 4.42 8.19
C THR A 829 -18.73 5.71 8.86
N TYR A 830 -17.63 5.71 9.61
CA TYR A 830 -17.11 6.91 10.31
C TYR A 830 -17.03 8.15 9.40
N SER A 831 -16.32 8.06 8.28
CA SER A 831 -16.18 9.19 7.35
C SER A 831 -17.49 9.56 6.64
N LYS A 832 -18.34 8.57 6.33
CA LYS A 832 -19.65 8.77 5.70
C LYS A 832 -20.59 9.56 6.61
N ILE A 833 -20.60 9.26 7.91
CA ILE A 833 -21.44 9.94 8.92
C ILE A 833 -21.03 11.42 9.04
N VAL A 834 -19.74 11.70 9.23
CA VAL A 834 -19.23 13.08 9.30
C VAL A 834 -19.52 13.86 8.02
N ASN A 835 -19.30 13.25 6.86
CA ASN A 835 -19.58 13.88 5.56
C ASN A 835 -21.09 14.17 5.38
N THR A 836 -21.96 13.29 5.86
CA THR A 836 -23.41 13.50 5.76
C THR A 836 -23.83 14.72 6.59
N LEU A 837 -23.38 14.84 7.84
CA LEU A 837 -23.66 16.01 8.68
C LEU A 837 -23.17 17.34 8.05
N LEU A 838 -22.05 17.31 7.33
CA LEU A 838 -21.51 18.46 6.59
C LEU A 838 -22.37 18.78 5.36
N LYS A 839 -22.72 17.79 4.55
CA LYS A 839 -23.53 17.95 3.33
C LYS A 839 -24.95 18.45 3.62
N GLU A 840 -25.56 17.95 4.69
CA GLU A 840 -26.86 18.41 5.18
C GLU A 840 -26.83 19.84 5.75
N GLY A 841 -25.63 20.40 5.96
CA GLY A 841 -25.45 21.70 6.57
C GLY A 841 -25.83 21.74 8.04
N TYR A 842 -25.81 20.60 8.75
CA TYR A 842 -26.03 20.55 10.20
C TYR A 842 -24.80 20.99 10.98
N ILE A 843 -23.62 20.67 10.45
CA ILE A 843 -22.34 21.16 10.94
C ILE A 843 -21.59 21.81 9.79
N ARG A 844 -20.61 22.65 10.11
CA ARG A 844 -19.67 23.19 9.14
C ARG A 844 -18.25 23.07 9.65
N ASP A 845 -17.32 22.91 8.72
CA ASP A 845 -15.89 22.97 9.01
C ASP A 845 -15.43 24.44 8.99
N TYR A 846 -14.82 24.87 10.09
CA TYR A 846 -14.23 26.19 10.26
C TYR A 846 -12.78 26.04 10.71
N ASN A 847 -11.83 26.20 9.78
CA ASN A 847 -10.40 26.02 10.01
C ASN A 847 -10.03 24.64 10.62
N GLY A 848 -10.61 23.56 10.11
CA GLY A 848 -10.37 22.19 10.57
C GLY A 848 -11.12 21.81 11.85
N LYS A 849 -12.03 22.68 12.31
CA LYS A 849 -12.86 22.49 13.50
C LYS A 849 -14.33 22.44 13.14
N LEU A 850 -15.08 21.54 13.76
CA LEU A 850 -16.49 21.34 13.54
C LEU A 850 -17.31 22.24 14.48
N ILE A 851 -18.23 22.99 13.89
CA ILE A 851 -19.21 23.79 14.62
C ILE A 851 -20.62 23.52 14.12
N PRO A 852 -21.64 23.52 14.99
CA PRO A 852 -23.02 23.33 14.58
C PRO A 852 -23.55 24.57 13.87
N THR A 853 -24.51 24.38 12.97
CA THR A 853 -25.29 25.47 12.36
C THR A 853 -26.59 25.70 13.13
N LYS A 854 -27.27 26.82 12.88
CA LYS A 854 -28.62 27.06 13.44
C LYS A 854 -29.59 25.93 13.04
N ARG A 855 -29.54 25.52 11.77
CA ARG A 855 -30.31 24.39 11.23
C ARG A 855 -30.01 23.10 12.01
N GLY A 856 -28.74 22.75 12.20
CA GLY A 856 -28.35 21.56 12.95
C GLY A 856 -28.84 21.57 14.40
N ILE A 857 -28.77 22.72 15.09
CA ILE A 857 -29.28 22.86 16.46
C ILE A 857 -30.80 22.64 16.51
N SER A 858 -31.56 23.30 15.63
CA SER A 858 -33.01 23.15 15.59
C SER A 858 -33.45 21.72 15.26
N VAL A 859 -32.78 21.08 14.29
CA VAL A 859 -33.05 19.68 13.91
C VAL A 859 -32.75 18.73 15.08
N PHE A 860 -31.61 18.91 15.76
CA PHE A 860 -31.26 18.09 16.91
C PHE A 860 -32.25 18.26 18.07
N SER A 861 -32.66 19.49 18.40
CA SER A 861 -33.66 19.75 19.44
C SER A 861 -34.98 19.06 19.13
N PHE A 862 -35.49 19.21 17.91
CA PHE A 862 -36.73 18.56 17.48
C PHE A 862 -36.66 17.03 17.58
N LEU A 863 -35.58 16.42 17.06
CA LEU A 863 -35.40 14.96 17.11
C LEU A 863 -35.25 14.46 18.55
N LYS A 864 -34.55 15.20 19.40
CA LYS A 864 -34.34 14.82 20.81
C LYS A 864 -35.65 14.90 21.60
N GLU A 865 -36.45 15.93 21.40
CA GLU A 865 -37.71 16.14 22.13
C GLU A 865 -38.82 15.20 21.65
N SER A 866 -38.93 14.99 20.33
CA SER A 866 -40.05 14.25 19.75
C SER A 866 -39.75 12.76 19.53
N TYR A 867 -38.48 12.40 19.33
CA TYR A 867 -38.06 11.05 18.91
C TYR A 867 -36.84 10.52 19.69
N GLY A 868 -36.57 11.08 20.88
CA GLY A 868 -35.35 10.80 21.66
C GLY A 868 -35.09 9.31 21.91
N SER A 869 -36.14 8.50 22.12
CA SER A 869 -36.04 7.05 22.29
C SER A 869 -35.47 6.33 21.06
N PHE A 870 -35.69 6.85 19.85
CA PHE A 870 -35.29 6.24 18.58
C PHE A 870 -33.89 6.67 18.10
N VAL A 871 -33.39 7.80 18.60
CA VAL A 871 -32.12 8.43 18.19
C VAL A 871 -31.08 8.47 19.31
N SER A 872 -31.29 7.69 20.37
CA SER A 872 -30.38 7.64 21.52
C SER A 872 -29.07 6.91 21.21
N GLU A 873 -28.02 7.31 21.92
CA GLU A 873 -26.70 6.68 21.86
C GLU A 873 -26.76 5.20 22.31
N GLU A 874 -27.48 4.91 23.39
CA GLU A 874 -27.62 3.56 23.94
C GLU A 874 -28.25 2.58 22.94
N LEU A 875 -29.33 3.01 22.26
CA LEU A 875 -30.00 2.17 21.27
C LEU A 875 -29.13 1.94 20.03
N THR A 876 -28.41 2.98 19.59
CA THR A 876 -27.46 2.88 18.46
C THR A 876 -26.38 1.85 18.76
N LYS A 877 -25.83 1.87 19.97
CA LYS A 877 -24.83 0.91 20.43
C LYS A 877 -25.37 -0.51 20.51
N LYS A 878 -26.56 -0.69 21.12
CA LYS A 878 -27.22 -2.01 21.25
C LYS A 878 -27.45 -2.66 19.89
N LEU A 879 -27.80 -1.86 18.88
CA LEU A 879 -28.01 -2.40 17.55
C LEU A 879 -26.70 -2.77 16.85
N GLU A 880 -25.64 -1.97 16.97
CA GLU A 880 -24.33 -2.37 16.45
C GLU A 880 -23.88 -3.70 17.10
N GLU A 881 -24.07 -3.86 18.43
CA GLU A 881 -23.81 -5.14 19.11
C GLU A 881 -24.70 -6.29 18.62
N THR A 882 -25.95 -6.00 18.23
CA THR A 882 -26.85 -6.98 17.64
C THR A 882 -26.40 -7.40 16.24
N LEU A 883 -25.89 -6.47 15.44
CA LEU A 883 -25.30 -6.79 14.13
C LEU A 883 -24.08 -7.70 14.28
N ASP A 884 -23.23 -7.48 15.29
CA ASP A 884 -22.10 -8.38 15.59
C ASP A 884 -22.57 -9.80 15.92
N LYS A 885 -23.66 -9.93 16.69
CA LYS A 885 -24.28 -11.24 16.99
C LYS A 885 -24.91 -11.91 15.76
N ILE A 886 -25.46 -11.14 14.83
CA ILE A 886 -25.92 -11.69 13.54
C ILE A 886 -24.72 -12.21 12.75
N MET A 887 -23.60 -11.48 12.75
CA MET A 887 -22.37 -11.89 12.05
C MET A 887 -21.79 -13.20 12.60
N SER A 888 -21.83 -13.41 13.92
CA SER A 888 -21.41 -14.67 14.54
C SER A 888 -22.46 -15.80 14.44
N GLY A 889 -23.69 -15.48 14.01
CA GLY A 889 -24.79 -16.44 13.92
C GLY A 889 -25.50 -16.69 15.26
N GLU A 890 -25.22 -15.90 16.29
CA GLU A 890 -25.85 -16.00 17.62
C GLU A 890 -27.29 -15.49 17.64
N VAL A 891 -27.66 -14.59 16.73
CA VAL A 891 -28.99 -13.97 16.66
C VAL A 891 -29.60 -14.14 15.27
N ASN A 892 -30.89 -14.50 15.23
CA ASN A 892 -31.64 -14.59 13.98
C ASN A 892 -31.95 -13.18 13.45
N TYR A 893 -31.50 -12.90 12.23
CA TYR A 893 -31.72 -11.60 11.59
C TYR A 893 -33.19 -11.27 11.35
N ILE A 894 -34.07 -12.28 11.17
CA ILE A 894 -35.51 -12.07 10.93
C ILE A 894 -36.15 -11.45 12.17
N GLU A 895 -35.84 -11.96 13.36
CA GLU A 895 -36.35 -11.43 14.63
C GLU A 895 -35.95 -9.96 14.82
N VAL A 896 -34.72 -9.62 14.44
CA VAL A 896 -34.21 -8.24 14.49
C VAL A 896 -34.95 -7.34 13.51
N VAL A 897 -35.18 -7.78 12.28
CA VAL A 897 -35.96 -7.02 11.29
C VAL A 897 -37.42 -6.84 11.76
N ASN A 898 -38.01 -7.86 12.36
CA ASN A 898 -39.39 -7.84 12.88
C ASN A 898 -39.53 -6.85 14.05
N SER A 899 -38.54 -6.86 14.95
CA SER A 899 -38.41 -5.86 16.03
C SER A 899 -38.25 -4.43 15.49
N LEU A 900 -37.39 -4.22 14.49
CA LEU A 900 -37.18 -2.92 13.84
C LEU A 900 -38.46 -2.43 13.16
N TYR A 901 -39.20 -3.32 12.49
CA TYR A 901 -40.46 -2.98 11.84
C TYR A 901 -41.50 -2.51 12.87
N SER A 902 -41.64 -3.25 13.97
CA SER A 902 -42.55 -2.93 15.06
C SER A 902 -42.19 -1.59 15.72
N GLU A 903 -40.90 -1.36 15.97
CA GLU A 903 -40.39 -0.09 16.52
C GLU A 903 -40.77 1.09 15.60
N ILE A 904 -40.57 0.94 14.30
CA ILE A 904 -40.78 2.01 13.32
C ILE A 904 -42.28 2.30 13.12
N ARG A 905 -43.13 1.28 13.20
CA ARG A 905 -44.60 1.45 13.17
C ARG A 905 -45.13 2.15 14.43
N ALA A 906 -44.38 2.10 15.53
CA ALA A 906 -44.70 2.80 16.77
C ALA A 906 -44.18 4.25 16.81
N LEU A 907 -43.55 4.76 15.73
CA LEU A 907 -43.11 6.16 15.67
C LEU A 907 -44.31 7.11 15.83
N PRO A 908 -44.25 8.08 16.77
CA PRO A 908 -45.31 9.05 16.95
C PRO A 908 -45.50 9.90 15.69
N PRO A 909 -46.73 10.40 15.44
CA PRO A 909 -47.05 11.21 14.27
C PRO A 909 -46.29 12.55 14.21
#